data_AF-A0A1T4LG02-F1
#
_entry.id   AF-A0A1T4LG02-F1
#
_cell.length_a   1.000
_cell.length_b   1.000
_cell.length_c   1.000
_cell.angle_alpha   90.00
_cell.angle_beta   90.00
_cell.angle_gamma   90.00
#
_symmetry.space_group_name_H-M   'P 1'
#
loop_
_entity.id
_entity.type
_entity.pdbx_description
1 polymer ?
#
loop_
_entity_poly.entity_id
_entity_poly.type
_entity_poly.pdbx_seq_one_letter_code
_entity_poly.pdbx_strand_id
1 'polypeptide(L)'
;MAEKTKQSSKVKTLIDQVKYYWKKPAKGRYMSFKEIASYAFGGIGAYLIVCMSYPCILGATNVFLSGTIGIGLTDMYIMYVIAILSGIPLTGLRANIVDNTRNKAGKYRPYLLRMGIPCAIIFVAMVWFPYDKLHLIVGDGQMFGKSSEYIAKCAVILAFNIALQFFYNFFYDAYENLIHVLSPNSQERADVASIKSVIYSFGPTVYNLIIPLIAAMLKTNQTDIKVYRIAFPVIGVIGILLVFVVYANTQEKIIQAKTHVIQIKFTDALREVAKNKYFWIISLATWIGFLETAYSNILYWLCNYGGACSQGTYAIITTVYGNASLWGMLLAPLCIRKWGKKKVQIVTNLFNIIFILCMYPFFHSSAGPDGNIQNYVIWAVLACLYLNGIVGAFAHILNPSIQADIRDYQQYKTGERIDGMFAAVAAIGSVITLITAGVLPALQEKYGMTAAMAQKVTSDASLMSRVLPGTQQPISQMLSDQLANGQNNFINPSSALYNVDGILLPLLRVLVLIAALGATLNVIPFFFYDLTEKKQKSYVRVLKVRAVFEDYGNNAMKDKDIVEMIDLVNNAKEMAVATPKVVDKSSYKGISDKAERKAAKKAYREALQYNEEIEVSKFVVDELNKFNSELGKHKLEAYNKIFEAGLEGIKNTSLEEAKSNLAQAKAMPKNTEEEKEIRKFYVELAKSQISAVKAYNKYFGSVNEFKELGFETIEQYFNKEDELDEKIAELAKLSHIAKKDKDSSEVKRLKAEINKLSEERKEVRKLSKAEMDKHAQFNRAAKPYVDAKKLLAQQENFSHFDEIAAQYETAKANVALAEKQEAEEEAKRLAEEKEELERRKAEKAAKKASKK
;
A
#
# COMPACT_ATOMS: atom_id res chain seq x y z
N MET A 1 1.67 44.83 11.87
CA MET A 1 2.42 44.87 10.60
C MET A 1 3.63 43.93 10.57
N ALA A 2 4.45 43.84 11.62
CA ALA A 2 5.65 42.99 11.66
C ALA A 2 5.42 41.47 11.39
N GLU A 3 4.26 40.92 11.75
CA GLU A 3 3.91 39.51 11.49
C GLU A 3 3.61 39.23 10.01
N LYS A 4 2.93 40.18 9.33
CA LYS A 4 2.73 40.16 7.87
C LYS A 4 4.05 40.29 7.12
N THR A 5 4.98 41.10 7.60
CA THR A 5 6.32 41.27 7.00
C THR A 5 7.17 40.01 7.16
N LYS A 6 7.08 39.32 8.31
CA LYS A 6 7.81 38.06 8.58
C LYS A 6 7.26 36.91 7.73
N GLN A 7 5.93 36.78 7.60
CA GLN A 7 5.31 35.82 6.67
C GLN A 7 5.62 36.12 5.21
N SER A 8 5.55 37.39 4.79
CA SER A 8 5.91 37.81 3.42
C SER A 8 7.37 37.50 3.08
N SER A 9 8.30 37.70 4.03
CA SER A 9 9.71 37.33 3.86
C SER A 9 9.89 35.81 3.70
N LYS A 10 9.25 35.01 4.57
CA LYS A 10 9.30 33.53 4.49
C LYS A 10 8.73 33.00 3.18
N VAL A 11 7.64 33.59 2.68
CA VAL A 11 7.02 33.22 1.40
C VAL A 11 7.92 33.59 0.21
N LYS A 12 8.56 34.77 0.23
CA LYS A 12 9.56 35.14 -0.80
C LYS A 12 10.76 34.20 -0.79
N THR A 13 11.32 33.88 0.38
CA THR A 13 12.44 32.94 0.51
C THR A 13 12.08 31.54 -0.01
N LEU A 14 10.86 31.07 0.26
CA LEU A 14 10.35 29.80 -0.29
C LEU A 14 10.22 29.82 -1.82
N ILE A 15 9.70 30.90 -2.40
CA ILE A 15 9.58 31.05 -3.87
C ILE A 15 10.96 31.06 -4.53
N ASP A 16 11.93 31.74 -3.92
CA ASP A 16 13.29 31.79 -4.43
C ASP A 16 13.99 30.43 -4.30
N GLN A 17 13.78 29.70 -3.19
CA GLN A 17 14.26 28.32 -3.03
C GLN A 17 13.63 27.35 -4.05
N VAL A 18 12.33 27.47 -4.33
CA VAL A 18 11.64 26.63 -5.33
C VAL A 18 12.20 26.86 -6.73
N LYS A 19 12.45 28.14 -7.09
CA LYS A 19 13.10 28.48 -8.36
C LYS A 19 14.54 27.95 -8.43
N TYR A 20 15.25 28.01 -7.30
CA TYR A 20 16.64 27.60 -7.18
C TYR A 20 16.82 26.08 -7.34
N TYR A 21 16.10 25.30 -6.55
CA TYR A 21 16.15 23.83 -6.57
C TYR A 21 15.16 23.19 -7.57
N TRP A 22 14.73 23.94 -8.58
CA TRP A 22 13.79 23.43 -9.58
C TRP A 22 14.41 22.30 -10.39
N LYS A 23 15.64 22.48 -10.91
CA LYS A 23 16.31 21.48 -11.77
C LYS A 23 17.39 20.67 -11.07
N LYS A 24 17.86 21.12 -9.90
CA LYS A 24 18.87 20.44 -9.10
C LYS A 24 18.32 20.16 -7.69
N PRO A 25 18.58 18.99 -7.11
CA PRO A 25 18.13 18.69 -5.75
C PRO A 25 18.82 19.58 -4.72
N ALA A 26 18.14 19.82 -3.59
CA ALA A 26 18.71 20.52 -2.44
C ALA A 26 19.77 19.67 -1.72
N LYS A 27 20.62 20.28 -0.88
CA LYS A 27 21.68 19.55 -0.15
C LYS A 27 21.08 18.41 0.69
N GLY A 28 21.73 17.25 0.65
CA GLY A 28 21.27 16.03 1.35
C GLY A 28 20.00 15.39 0.76
N ARG A 29 19.47 15.96 -0.32
CA ARG A 29 18.33 15.45 -1.08
C ARG A 29 18.78 15.00 -2.47
N TYR A 30 18.03 14.10 -3.05
CA TYR A 30 18.32 13.47 -4.34
C TYR A 30 17.29 13.87 -5.39
N MET A 31 16.12 14.35 -5.00
CA MET A 31 15.04 14.78 -5.89
C MET A 31 14.98 16.31 -6.00
N SER A 32 14.95 16.79 -7.24
CA SER A 32 14.69 18.20 -7.54
C SER A 32 13.22 18.57 -7.32
N PHE A 33 12.90 19.85 -7.11
CA PHE A 33 11.49 20.25 -7.01
C PHE A 33 10.70 19.97 -8.29
N LYS A 34 11.34 20.00 -9.47
CA LYS A 34 10.70 19.57 -10.72
C LYS A 34 10.33 18.09 -10.68
N GLU A 35 11.21 17.22 -10.20
CA GLU A 35 10.91 15.80 -10.03
C GLU A 35 9.77 15.58 -9.03
N ILE A 36 9.82 16.23 -7.86
CA ILE A 36 8.80 16.14 -6.82
C ILE A 36 7.44 16.63 -7.34
N ALA A 37 7.41 17.79 -7.98
CA ALA A 37 6.19 18.35 -8.55
C ALA A 37 5.66 17.47 -9.70
N SER A 38 6.53 16.98 -10.59
CA SER A 38 6.12 16.10 -11.69
C SER A 38 5.57 14.78 -11.18
N TYR A 39 6.20 14.19 -10.14
CA TYR A 39 5.72 12.96 -9.51
C TYR A 39 4.37 13.17 -8.82
N ALA A 40 4.19 14.26 -8.07
CA ALA A 40 2.96 14.53 -7.36
C ALA A 40 1.80 14.94 -8.30
N PHE A 41 2.02 15.91 -9.21
CA PHE A 41 0.99 16.34 -10.17
C PHE A 41 0.70 15.30 -11.24
N GLY A 42 1.73 14.66 -11.80
CA GLY A 42 1.54 13.54 -12.72
C GLY A 42 0.85 12.35 -12.04
N GLY A 43 0.98 12.26 -10.72
CA GLY A 43 0.23 11.34 -9.87
C GLY A 43 -1.29 11.51 -9.89
N ILE A 44 -1.80 12.71 -10.18
CA ILE A 44 -3.23 12.92 -10.46
C ILE A 44 -3.64 12.07 -11.66
N GLY A 45 -2.81 12.04 -12.71
CA GLY A 45 -3.05 11.23 -13.90
C GLY A 45 -3.10 9.73 -13.59
N ALA A 46 -2.18 9.26 -12.76
CA ALA A 46 -2.19 7.87 -12.32
C ALA A 46 -3.48 7.54 -11.56
N TYR A 47 -3.92 8.44 -10.68
CA TYR A 47 -5.15 8.25 -9.93
C TYR A 47 -6.42 8.40 -10.76
N LEU A 48 -6.42 9.19 -11.84
CA LEU A 48 -7.52 9.23 -12.79
C LEU A 48 -7.72 7.85 -13.46
N ILE A 49 -6.63 7.18 -13.84
CA ILE A 49 -6.66 5.80 -14.35
C ILE A 49 -7.14 4.83 -13.24
N VAL A 50 -6.67 5.01 -11.99
CA VAL A 50 -7.16 4.23 -10.85
C VAL A 50 -8.65 4.41 -10.63
N CYS A 51 -9.19 5.62 -10.77
CA CYS A 51 -10.62 5.85 -10.59
C CYS A 51 -11.48 5.14 -11.64
N MET A 52 -10.98 4.91 -12.86
CA MET A 52 -11.65 4.07 -13.86
C MET A 52 -11.74 2.61 -13.42
N SER A 53 -10.85 2.17 -12.54
CA SER A 53 -10.86 0.80 -12.00
C SER A 53 -12.02 0.57 -11.03
N TYR A 54 -12.48 1.59 -10.31
CA TYR A 54 -13.57 1.47 -9.33
C TYR A 54 -14.87 0.90 -9.94
N PRO A 55 -15.37 1.40 -11.09
CA PRO A 55 -16.52 0.80 -11.75
C PRO A 55 -16.18 -0.44 -12.62
N CYS A 56 -14.95 -0.61 -13.13
CA CYS A 56 -14.67 -1.69 -14.09
C CYS A 56 -14.16 -2.99 -13.46
N ILE A 57 -13.47 -2.91 -12.33
CA ILE A 57 -12.98 -4.11 -11.64
C ILE A 57 -14.14 -4.75 -10.87
N LEU A 58 -14.27 -6.07 -11.04
CA LEU A 58 -15.26 -6.87 -10.36
C LEU A 58 -15.13 -6.68 -8.85
N GLY A 59 -16.25 -6.37 -8.24
CA GLY A 59 -16.45 -6.32 -6.80
C GLY A 59 -17.89 -6.72 -6.51
N ALA A 60 -18.10 -7.39 -5.38
CA ALA A 60 -19.42 -7.92 -5.01
C ALA A 60 -20.53 -6.85 -4.92
N THR A 61 -20.17 -5.57 -4.81
CA THR A 61 -21.12 -4.45 -4.69
C THR A 61 -20.93 -3.40 -5.80
N ASN A 62 -20.29 -3.76 -6.91
CA ASN A 62 -20.00 -2.83 -7.98
C ASN A 62 -21.27 -2.38 -8.72
N VAL A 63 -21.62 -1.09 -8.56
CA VAL A 63 -22.86 -0.51 -9.09
C VAL A 63 -22.83 -0.29 -10.59
N PHE A 64 -21.65 -0.12 -11.20
CA PHE A 64 -21.57 -0.03 -12.66
C PHE A 64 -21.88 -1.38 -13.31
N LEU A 65 -21.30 -2.48 -12.81
CA LEU A 65 -21.54 -3.80 -13.40
C LEU A 65 -22.97 -4.29 -13.15
N SER A 66 -23.50 -4.05 -11.96
CA SER A 66 -24.90 -4.40 -11.64
C SER A 66 -25.89 -3.42 -12.26
N GLY A 67 -25.76 -2.12 -12.01
CA GLY A 67 -26.72 -1.08 -12.40
C GLY A 67 -26.59 -0.56 -13.83
N THR A 68 -25.40 -0.57 -14.43
CA THR A 68 -25.21 -0.15 -15.83
C THR A 68 -25.16 -1.36 -16.76
N ILE A 69 -24.28 -2.32 -16.54
CA ILE A 69 -24.12 -3.44 -17.48
C ILE A 69 -25.24 -4.49 -17.37
N GLY A 70 -25.91 -4.56 -16.21
CA GLY A 70 -27.06 -5.44 -15.99
C GLY A 70 -26.69 -6.86 -15.58
N ILE A 71 -25.62 -7.01 -14.80
CA ILE A 71 -25.19 -8.31 -14.26
C ILE A 71 -25.88 -8.57 -12.92
N GLY A 72 -26.43 -9.78 -12.77
CA GLY A 72 -26.98 -10.29 -11.51
C GLY A 72 -25.94 -10.35 -10.40
N LEU A 73 -26.36 -10.06 -9.16
CA LEU A 73 -25.45 -9.93 -8.02
C LEU A 73 -24.73 -11.26 -7.72
N THR A 74 -25.44 -12.39 -7.77
CA THR A 74 -24.84 -13.73 -7.62
C THR A 74 -23.81 -14.03 -8.72
N ASP A 75 -24.10 -13.72 -9.99
CA ASP A 75 -23.14 -13.99 -11.07
C ASP A 75 -21.92 -13.06 -10.98
N MET A 76 -22.13 -11.80 -10.59
CA MET A 76 -21.06 -10.85 -10.33
C MET A 76 -20.13 -11.35 -9.21
N TYR A 77 -20.69 -11.95 -8.15
CA TYR A 77 -19.92 -12.59 -7.10
C TYR A 77 -19.13 -13.81 -7.61
N ILE A 78 -19.74 -14.68 -8.41
CA ILE A 78 -19.05 -15.84 -9.01
C ILE A 78 -17.86 -15.37 -9.87
N MET A 79 -18.08 -14.37 -10.75
CA MET A 79 -17.01 -13.80 -11.56
C MET A 79 -15.94 -13.14 -10.69
N TYR A 80 -16.31 -12.46 -9.62
CA TYR A 80 -15.38 -11.86 -8.66
C TYR A 80 -14.48 -12.92 -8.01
N VAL A 81 -15.04 -14.06 -7.58
CA VAL A 81 -14.26 -15.20 -7.05
C VAL A 81 -13.22 -15.67 -8.08
N ILE A 82 -13.64 -15.90 -9.33
CA ILE A 82 -12.72 -16.35 -10.39
C ILE A 82 -11.64 -15.29 -10.65
N ALA A 83 -12.00 -14.01 -10.71
CA ALA A 83 -11.07 -12.92 -10.95
C ALA A 83 -10.02 -12.82 -9.83
N ILE A 84 -10.40 -12.91 -8.56
CA ILE A 84 -9.46 -12.90 -7.43
C ILE A 84 -8.55 -14.13 -7.45
N LEU A 85 -9.10 -15.34 -7.68
CA LEU A 85 -8.30 -16.56 -7.78
C LEU A 85 -7.29 -16.49 -8.94
N SER A 86 -7.68 -15.89 -10.07
CA SER A 86 -6.76 -15.62 -11.19
C SER A 86 -5.70 -14.57 -10.84
N GLY A 87 -6.03 -13.62 -9.97
CA GLY A 87 -5.13 -12.56 -9.51
C GLY A 87 -3.93 -13.06 -8.69
N ILE A 88 -4.06 -14.20 -8.00
CA ILE A 88 -2.98 -14.79 -7.17
C ILE A 88 -1.76 -15.17 -8.03
N PRO A 89 -1.86 -16.06 -9.04
CA PRO A 89 -0.72 -16.40 -9.90
C PRO A 89 -0.26 -15.20 -10.75
N LEU A 90 -1.19 -14.34 -11.21
CA LEU A 90 -0.84 -13.12 -11.95
C LEU A 90 0.00 -12.16 -11.10
N THR A 91 -0.27 -12.03 -9.80
CA THR A 91 0.55 -11.24 -8.87
C THR A 91 1.96 -11.79 -8.76
N GLY A 92 2.11 -13.12 -8.66
CA GLY A 92 3.42 -13.77 -8.71
C GLY A 92 4.16 -13.48 -10.02
N LEU A 93 3.46 -13.49 -11.15
CA LEU A 93 4.04 -13.14 -12.45
C LEU A 93 4.49 -11.67 -12.51
N ARG A 94 3.66 -10.73 -12.05
CA ARG A 94 4.01 -9.29 -12.01
C ARG A 94 5.24 -9.03 -11.14
N ALA A 95 5.26 -9.61 -9.94
CA ALA A 95 6.40 -9.50 -9.02
C ALA A 95 7.67 -10.04 -9.68
N ASN A 96 7.59 -11.23 -10.29
CA ASN A 96 8.72 -11.83 -11.00
C ASN A 96 9.19 -10.98 -12.19
N ILE A 97 8.29 -10.34 -12.94
CA ILE A 97 8.67 -9.43 -14.03
C ILE A 97 9.42 -8.23 -13.44
N VAL A 98 8.87 -7.57 -12.42
CA VAL A 98 9.46 -6.39 -11.77
C VAL A 98 10.83 -6.71 -11.17
N ASP A 99 10.94 -7.80 -10.42
CA ASP A 99 12.18 -8.18 -9.74
C ASP A 99 13.29 -8.58 -10.70
N ASN A 100 12.94 -9.13 -11.87
CA ASN A 100 13.90 -9.41 -12.94
C ASN A 100 14.02 -8.27 -13.96
N THR A 101 13.38 -7.12 -13.73
CA THR A 101 13.51 -5.98 -14.64
C THR A 101 14.83 -5.28 -14.40
N ARG A 102 15.78 -5.57 -15.29
CA ARG A 102 16.99 -4.77 -15.48
C ARG A 102 16.76 -3.86 -16.69
N ASN A 103 16.42 -2.61 -16.43
CA ASN A 103 16.17 -1.62 -17.48
C ASN A 103 16.83 -0.30 -17.09
N LYS A 104 17.58 0.31 -18.01
CA LYS A 104 18.23 1.62 -17.83
C LYS A 104 17.23 2.73 -17.47
N ALA A 105 15.96 2.57 -17.83
CA ALA A 105 14.90 3.51 -17.47
C ALA A 105 14.37 3.35 -16.03
N GLY A 106 14.82 2.33 -15.29
CA GLY A 106 14.39 2.00 -13.93
C GLY A 106 13.62 0.68 -13.84
N LYS A 107 13.46 0.16 -12.62
CA LYS A 107 12.70 -1.05 -12.28
C LYS A 107 11.19 -0.85 -12.43
N TYR A 108 10.66 0.29 -12.04
CA TYR A 108 9.21 0.57 -11.98
C TYR A 108 8.76 1.59 -13.03
N ARG A 109 9.54 2.64 -13.24
CA ARG A 109 9.25 3.76 -14.14
C ARG A 109 8.83 3.34 -15.56
N PRO A 110 9.45 2.34 -16.22
CA PRO A 110 9.02 1.92 -17.56
C PRO A 110 7.60 1.36 -17.61
N TYR A 111 7.14 0.73 -16.51
CA TYR A 111 5.83 0.10 -16.44
C TYR A 111 4.69 1.10 -16.26
N LEU A 112 4.98 2.33 -15.84
CA LEU A 112 3.99 3.41 -15.80
C LEU A 112 3.29 3.60 -17.15
N LEU A 113 4.04 3.59 -18.25
CA LEU A 113 3.48 3.73 -19.59
C LEU A 113 3.17 2.36 -20.22
N ARG A 114 4.07 1.38 -20.08
CA ARG A 114 3.88 0.05 -20.70
C ARG A 114 2.67 -0.70 -20.16
N MET A 115 2.26 -0.45 -18.91
CA MET A 115 1.07 -1.05 -18.31
C MET A 115 -0.07 -0.04 -18.20
N GLY A 116 0.22 1.25 -17.99
CA GLY A 116 -0.80 2.31 -17.96
C GLY A 116 -1.57 2.43 -19.26
N ILE A 117 -0.89 2.43 -20.42
CA ILE A 117 -1.55 2.60 -21.73
C ILE A 117 -2.49 1.41 -22.03
N PRO A 118 -2.06 0.13 -21.97
CA PRO A 118 -2.97 -1.00 -22.12
C PRO A 118 -4.12 -0.97 -21.11
N CYS A 119 -3.85 -0.59 -19.86
CA CYS A 119 -4.88 -0.48 -18.83
C CYS A 119 -5.98 0.54 -19.20
N ALA A 120 -5.60 1.74 -19.65
CA ALA A 120 -6.56 2.75 -20.09
C ALA A 120 -7.36 2.28 -21.32
N ILE A 121 -6.70 1.61 -22.28
CA ILE A 121 -7.36 1.03 -23.47
C ILE A 121 -8.37 -0.04 -23.05
N ILE A 122 -8.02 -0.93 -22.12
CA ILE A 122 -8.92 -1.98 -21.64
C ILE A 122 -10.16 -1.37 -20.97
N PHE A 123 -10.00 -0.33 -20.14
CA PHE A 123 -11.16 0.35 -19.55
C PHE A 123 -12.07 0.98 -20.62
N VAL A 124 -11.50 1.64 -21.62
CA VAL A 124 -12.28 2.22 -22.74
C VAL A 124 -12.98 1.12 -23.54
N ALA A 125 -12.27 0.04 -23.86
CA ALA A 125 -12.83 -1.11 -24.57
C ALA A 125 -13.99 -1.73 -23.80
N MET A 126 -13.88 -1.85 -22.48
CA MET A 126 -14.92 -2.43 -21.63
C MET A 126 -16.23 -1.62 -21.65
N VAL A 127 -16.20 -0.29 -21.71
CA VAL A 127 -17.42 0.54 -21.76
C VAL A 127 -18.00 0.72 -23.17
N TRP A 128 -17.16 0.54 -24.20
CA TRP A 128 -17.56 0.58 -25.61
C TRP A 128 -17.94 -0.78 -26.18
N PHE A 129 -17.70 -1.87 -25.45
CA PHE A 129 -18.03 -3.21 -25.91
C PHE A 129 -19.54 -3.36 -26.17
N PRO A 130 -19.96 -3.89 -27.33
CA PRO A 130 -21.36 -4.02 -27.70
C PRO A 130 -21.99 -5.28 -27.08
N TYR A 131 -22.26 -5.23 -25.77
CA TYR A 131 -22.76 -6.39 -25.02
C TYR A 131 -24.12 -6.92 -25.51
N ASP A 132 -24.95 -6.06 -26.09
CA ASP A 132 -26.25 -6.35 -26.70
C ASP A 132 -26.17 -7.12 -28.02
N LYS A 133 -25.02 -7.05 -28.70
CA LYS A 133 -24.81 -7.71 -30.00
C LYS A 133 -24.21 -9.10 -29.85
N LEU A 134 -24.03 -9.59 -28.62
CA LEU A 134 -23.46 -10.91 -28.38
C LEU A 134 -24.35 -12.05 -28.87
N HIS A 135 -25.67 -11.86 -28.91
CA HIS A 135 -26.61 -12.83 -29.47
C HIS A 135 -26.27 -13.20 -30.93
N LEU A 136 -25.66 -12.27 -31.70
CA LEU A 136 -25.20 -12.55 -33.08
C LEU A 136 -24.07 -13.59 -33.15
N ILE A 137 -23.34 -13.77 -32.05
CA ILE A 137 -22.20 -14.70 -31.96
C ILE A 137 -22.62 -16.02 -31.32
N VAL A 138 -23.40 -15.97 -30.25
CA VAL A 138 -23.74 -17.16 -29.43
C VAL A 138 -25.16 -17.69 -29.64
N GLY A 139 -25.96 -17.00 -30.47
CA GLY A 139 -27.37 -17.32 -30.72
C GLY A 139 -28.30 -17.00 -29.55
N ASP A 140 -29.60 -17.20 -29.77
CA ASP A 140 -30.68 -16.90 -28.81
C ASP A 140 -31.02 -18.08 -27.88
N GLY A 141 -30.09 -19.01 -27.72
CA GLY A 141 -30.27 -20.20 -26.88
C GLY A 141 -30.29 -19.90 -25.38
N GLN A 142 -30.42 -20.96 -24.59
CA GLN A 142 -30.22 -20.92 -23.15
C GLN A 142 -29.08 -21.87 -22.75
N MET A 143 -28.25 -21.42 -21.82
CA MET A 143 -27.21 -22.21 -21.17
C MET A 143 -27.30 -21.97 -19.65
N PHE A 144 -27.09 -23.00 -18.82
CA PHE A 144 -27.14 -22.88 -17.37
C PHE A 144 -28.40 -22.15 -16.81
N GLY A 145 -29.55 -22.28 -17.49
CA GLY A 145 -30.80 -21.62 -17.10
C GLY A 145 -30.87 -20.11 -17.36
N LYS A 146 -29.93 -19.54 -18.13
CA LYS A 146 -29.89 -18.12 -18.53
C LYS A 146 -29.72 -18.01 -20.05
N SER A 147 -30.02 -16.85 -20.63
CA SER A 147 -29.82 -16.65 -22.07
C SER A 147 -28.33 -16.77 -22.42
N SER A 148 -28.03 -17.34 -23.59
CA SER A 148 -26.66 -17.47 -24.09
C SER A 148 -25.98 -16.11 -24.21
N GLU A 149 -26.71 -15.07 -24.63
CA GLU A 149 -26.24 -13.68 -24.66
C GLU A 149 -25.76 -13.19 -23.28
N TYR A 150 -26.54 -13.47 -22.22
CA TYR A 150 -26.18 -13.07 -20.86
C TYR A 150 -24.90 -13.76 -20.38
N ILE A 151 -24.74 -15.05 -20.69
CA ILE A 151 -23.53 -15.80 -20.33
C ILE A 151 -22.32 -15.30 -21.11
N ALA A 152 -22.48 -15.02 -22.40
CA ALA A 152 -21.43 -14.39 -23.20
C ALA A 152 -21.03 -13.03 -22.62
N LYS A 153 -22.00 -12.23 -22.17
CA LYS A 153 -21.76 -10.95 -21.50
C LYS A 153 -20.90 -11.13 -20.25
N CYS A 154 -21.25 -12.08 -19.37
CA CYS A 154 -20.44 -12.44 -18.20
C CYS A 154 -19.03 -12.90 -18.59
N ALA A 155 -18.89 -13.76 -19.60
CA ALA A 155 -17.59 -14.27 -20.04
C ALA A 155 -16.66 -13.15 -20.56
N VAL A 156 -17.19 -12.21 -21.35
CA VAL A 156 -16.44 -11.05 -21.83
C VAL A 156 -15.99 -10.14 -20.69
N ILE A 157 -16.89 -9.84 -19.73
CA ILE A 157 -16.56 -9.02 -18.56
C ILE A 157 -15.48 -9.69 -17.72
N LEU A 158 -15.56 -11.01 -17.52
CA LEU A 158 -14.56 -11.78 -16.82
C LEU A 158 -13.21 -11.74 -17.54
N ALA A 159 -13.19 -11.87 -18.87
CA ALA A 159 -11.96 -11.78 -19.66
C ALA A 159 -11.29 -10.40 -19.54
N PHE A 160 -12.06 -9.31 -19.64
CA PHE A 160 -11.55 -7.96 -19.37
C PHE A 160 -11.01 -7.84 -17.95
N ASN A 161 -11.72 -8.41 -16.97
CA ASN A 161 -11.30 -8.37 -15.58
C ASN A 161 -10.02 -9.15 -15.31
N ILE A 162 -9.84 -10.33 -15.91
CA ILE A 162 -8.58 -11.08 -15.80
C ILE A 162 -7.42 -10.26 -16.41
N ALA A 163 -7.66 -9.60 -17.53
CA ALA A 163 -6.66 -8.69 -18.12
C ALA A 163 -6.35 -7.52 -17.18
N LEU A 164 -7.36 -6.88 -16.58
CA LEU A 164 -7.18 -5.81 -15.60
C LEU A 164 -6.45 -6.31 -14.34
N GLN A 165 -6.75 -7.52 -13.86
CA GLN A 165 -6.03 -8.12 -12.74
C GLN A 165 -4.52 -8.21 -13.01
N PHE A 166 -4.10 -8.30 -14.28
CA PHE A 166 -2.71 -8.15 -14.65
C PHE A 166 -2.32 -6.68 -14.88
N PHE A 167 -2.83 -6.02 -15.92
CA PHE A 167 -2.35 -4.71 -16.38
C PHE A 167 -2.58 -3.59 -15.37
N TYR A 168 -3.79 -3.50 -14.79
CA TYR A 168 -4.12 -2.45 -13.82
C TYR A 168 -3.30 -2.63 -12.55
N ASN A 169 -3.28 -3.83 -11.97
CA ASN A 169 -2.51 -4.05 -10.74
C ASN A 169 -1.01 -3.86 -10.98
N PHE A 170 -0.48 -4.22 -12.16
CA PHE A 170 0.92 -3.94 -12.49
C PHE A 170 1.18 -2.44 -12.55
N PHE A 171 0.33 -1.70 -13.28
CA PHE A 171 0.44 -0.25 -13.33
C PHE A 171 0.39 0.38 -11.93
N TYR A 172 -0.56 -0.05 -11.10
CA TYR A 172 -0.74 0.42 -9.74
C TYR A 172 0.48 0.11 -8.86
N ASP A 173 0.93 -1.15 -8.87
CA ASP A 173 2.12 -1.59 -8.13
C ASP A 173 3.37 -0.81 -8.57
N ALA A 174 3.54 -0.55 -9.86
CA ALA A 174 4.67 0.20 -10.39
C ALA A 174 4.65 1.67 -9.94
N TYR A 175 3.46 2.29 -9.93
CA TYR A 175 3.31 3.68 -9.50
C TYR A 175 3.49 3.83 -7.98
N GLU A 176 2.89 2.94 -7.18
CA GLU A 176 3.01 3.01 -5.72
C GLU A 176 4.42 2.72 -5.22
N ASN A 177 5.13 1.79 -5.87
CA ASN A 177 6.50 1.46 -5.46
C ASN A 177 7.56 2.42 -6.00
N LEU A 178 7.24 3.29 -6.98
CA LEU A 178 8.21 4.20 -7.59
C LEU A 178 8.88 5.09 -6.54
N ILE A 179 8.14 5.64 -5.57
CA ILE A 179 8.71 6.51 -4.53
C ILE A 179 9.86 5.86 -3.75
N HIS A 180 9.85 4.53 -3.61
CA HIS A 180 10.86 3.81 -2.85
C HIS A 180 12.23 3.83 -3.52
N VAL A 181 12.29 4.05 -4.84
CA VAL A 181 13.52 4.03 -5.64
C VAL A 181 13.93 5.40 -6.19
N LEU A 182 13.11 6.45 -6.00
CA LEU A 182 13.42 7.81 -6.45
C LEU A 182 14.47 8.54 -5.60
N SER A 183 14.68 8.11 -4.35
CA SER A 183 15.70 8.67 -3.46
C SER A 183 16.23 7.63 -2.47
N PRO A 184 17.56 7.51 -2.30
CA PRO A 184 18.19 6.78 -1.19
C PRO A 184 17.83 7.33 0.19
N ASN A 185 17.47 8.62 0.29
CA ASN A 185 17.15 9.27 1.57
C ASN A 185 15.72 8.93 2.01
N SER A 186 15.60 8.24 3.15
CA SER A 186 14.30 7.85 3.72
C SER A 186 13.41 9.03 4.10
N GLN A 187 13.98 10.09 4.69
CA GLN A 187 13.24 11.30 5.06
C GLN A 187 12.70 12.02 3.83
N GLU A 188 13.50 12.09 2.77
CA GLU A 188 13.07 12.68 1.51
C GLU A 188 11.90 11.91 0.89
N ARG A 189 11.94 10.58 0.88
CA ARG A 189 10.83 9.74 0.40
C ARG A 189 9.55 9.99 1.21
N ALA A 190 9.66 10.13 2.53
CA ALA A 190 8.52 10.40 3.40
C ALA A 190 7.90 11.79 3.14
N ASP A 191 8.74 12.81 2.96
CA ASP A 191 8.29 14.17 2.63
C ASP A 191 7.57 14.21 1.28
N VAL A 192 8.16 13.59 0.25
CA VAL A 192 7.58 13.52 -1.09
C VAL A 192 6.30 12.68 -1.10
N ALA A 193 6.25 11.57 -0.35
CA ALA A 193 5.03 10.78 -0.19
C ALA A 193 3.90 11.60 0.44
N SER A 194 4.21 12.48 1.40
CA SER A 194 3.21 13.36 2.02
C SER A 194 2.66 14.38 1.03
N ILE A 195 3.54 14.99 0.21
CA ILE A 195 3.15 15.92 -0.87
C ILE A 195 2.32 15.19 -1.93
N LYS A 196 2.77 13.99 -2.34
CA LYS A 196 2.06 13.09 -3.26
C LYS A 196 0.65 12.83 -2.74
N SER A 197 0.49 12.39 -1.49
CA SER A 197 -0.79 12.04 -0.86
C SER A 197 -1.83 13.15 -0.88
N VAL A 198 -1.41 14.40 -0.65
CA VAL A 198 -2.33 15.53 -0.74
C VAL A 198 -2.71 15.80 -2.20
N ILE A 199 -1.74 15.79 -3.13
CA ILE A 199 -1.97 16.19 -4.52
C ILE A 199 -2.73 15.13 -5.34
N TYR A 200 -2.45 13.83 -5.20
CA TYR A 200 -3.20 12.84 -5.98
C TYR A 200 -4.63 12.64 -5.48
N SER A 201 -4.96 13.06 -4.24
CA SER A 201 -6.35 13.03 -3.72
C SER A 201 -7.34 13.79 -4.60
N PHE A 202 -6.86 14.74 -5.41
CA PHE A 202 -7.65 15.43 -6.42
C PHE A 202 -8.12 14.53 -7.57
N GLY A 203 -7.44 13.42 -7.87
CA GLY A 203 -7.84 12.49 -8.94
C GLY A 203 -9.27 11.93 -8.71
N PRO A 204 -9.54 11.28 -7.57
CA PRO A 204 -10.89 10.87 -7.18
C PRO A 204 -11.90 12.01 -7.12
N THR A 205 -11.52 13.20 -6.63
CA THR A 205 -12.42 14.37 -6.62
C THR A 205 -12.84 14.77 -8.04
N VAL A 206 -11.90 14.82 -8.98
CA VAL A 206 -12.18 15.14 -10.38
C VAL A 206 -13.08 14.07 -11.00
N TYR A 207 -12.79 12.79 -10.78
CA TYR A 207 -13.62 11.69 -11.28
C TYR A 207 -15.06 11.75 -10.73
N ASN A 208 -15.22 11.88 -9.41
CA ASN A 208 -16.52 11.90 -8.75
C ASN A 208 -17.35 13.14 -9.11
N LEU A 209 -16.70 14.24 -9.51
CA LEU A 209 -17.37 15.43 -10.02
C LEU A 209 -17.79 15.27 -11.50
N ILE A 210 -16.91 14.71 -12.35
CA ILE A 210 -17.13 14.64 -13.79
C ILE A 210 -18.26 13.67 -14.16
N ILE A 211 -18.35 12.50 -13.53
CA ILE A 211 -19.33 11.47 -13.90
C ILE A 211 -20.80 11.98 -13.75
N PRO A 212 -21.23 12.52 -12.59
CA PRO A 212 -22.58 13.08 -12.47
C PRO A 212 -22.82 14.31 -13.36
N LEU A 213 -21.79 15.13 -13.63
CA LEU A 213 -21.92 16.27 -14.53
C LEU A 213 -22.17 15.84 -15.98
N ILE A 214 -21.48 14.80 -16.46
CA ILE A 214 -21.75 14.25 -17.79
C ILE A 214 -23.18 13.67 -17.86
N ALA A 215 -23.62 12.96 -16.82
CA ALA A 215 -25.00 12.49 -16.74
C ALA A 215 -26.01 13.65 -16.83
N ALA A 216 -25.78 14.73 -16.08
CA ALA A 216 -26.61 15.93 -16.13
C ALA A 216 -26.61 16.60 -17.52
N MET A 217 -25.45 16.72 -18.19
CA MET A 217 -25.34 17.27 -19.55
C MET A 217 -26.11 16.43 -20.58
N LEU A 218 -26.09 15.11 -20.42
CA LEU A 218 -26.85 14.17 -21.26
C LEU A 218 -28.33 14.06 -20.87
N LYS A 219 -28.79 14.81 -19.86
CA LYS A 219 -30.15 14.74 -19.30
C LYS A 219 -30.57 13.32 -18.89
N THR A 220 -29.60 12.52 -18.44
CA THR A 220 -29.78 11.13 -18.00
C THR A 220 -29.24 10.99 -16.58
N ASN A 221 -29.22 9.78 -16.03
CA ASN A 221 -28.58 9.46 -14.75
C ASN A 221 -27.29 8.64 -14.96
N GLN A 222 -26.61 8.30 -13.89
CA GLN A 222 -25.35 7.55 -13.99
C GLN A 222 -25.53 6.08 -14.35
N THR A 223 -26.76 5.56 -14.41
CA THR A 223 -26.95 4.18 -14.86
C THR A 223 -26.72 4.06 -16.36
N ASP A 224 -26.82 5.13 -17.15
CA ASP A 224 -26.63 5.12 -18.60
C ASP A 224 -25.17 4.93 -19.00
N ILE A 225 -24.89 3.89 -19.80
CA ILE A 225 -23.54 3.57 -20.28
C ILE A 225 -22.91 4.70 -21.12
N LYS A 226 -23.71 5.56 -21.76
CA LYS A 226 -23.22 6.71 -22.54
C LYS A 226 -22.37 7.66 -21.70
N VAL A 227 -22.71 7.82 -20.42
CA VAL A 227 -21.94 8.66 -19.48
C VAL A 227 -20.48 8.19 -19.44
N TYR A 228 -20.27 6.88 -19.30
CA TYR A 228 -18.94 6.27 -19.23
C TYR A 228 -18.25 6.22 -20.59
N ARG A 229 -18.99 5.99 -21.69
CA ARG A 229 -18.45 6.01 -23.06
C ARG A 229 -17.82 7.35 -23.43
N ILE A 230 -18.35 8.46 -22.90
CA ILE A 230 -17.79 9.81 -23.07
C ILE A 230 -16.67 10.08 -22.05
N ALA A 231 -16.89 9.76 -20.77
CA ALA A 231 -15.95 10.08 -19.71
C ALA A 231 -14.62 9.34 -19.84
N PHE A 232 -14.66 8.04 -20.15
CA PHE A 232 -13.49 7.16 -20.03
C PHE A 232 -12.38 7.46 -21.04
N PRO A 233 -12.65 7.70 -22.33
CA PRO A 233 -11.61 8.12 -23.27
C PRO A 233 -10.92 9.42 -22.83
N VAL A 234 -11.68 10.40 -22.35
CA VAL A 234 -11.16 11.70 -21.90
C VAL A 234 -10.28 11.53 -20.67
N ILE A 235 -10.78 10.82 -19.64
CA ILE A 235 -10.05 10.53 -18.41
C ILE A 235 -8.80 9.70 -18.68
N GLY A 236 -8.90 8.69 -19.55
CA GLY A 236 -7.78 7.84 -19.94
C GLY A 236 -6.68 8.62 -20.66
N VAL A 237 -7.02 9.48 -21.63
CA VAL A 237 -6.05 10.31 -22.35
C VAL A 237 -5.36 11.30 -21.40
N ILE A 238 -6.13 12.05 -20.60
CA ILE A 238 -5.56 12.99 -19.61
C ILE A 238 -4.69 12.25 -18.60
N GLY A 239 -5.15 11.09 -18.12
CA GLY A 239 -4.43 10.21 -17.20
C GLY A 239 -3.07 9.82 -17.76
N ILE A 240 -3.02 9.31 -18.99
CA ILE A 240 -1.77 8.90 -19.65
C ILE A 240 -0.84 10.08 -19.92
N LEU A 241 -1.36 11.24 -20.35
CA LEU A 241 -0.53 12.43 -20.57
C LEU A 241 0.13 12.91 -19.27
N LEU A 242 -0.58 12.89 -18.16
CA LEU A 242 -0.05 13.24 -16.84
C LEU A 242 0.92 12.17 -16.30
N VAL A 243 0.64 10.88 -16.51
CA VAL A 243 1.59 9.80 -16.19
C VAL A 243 2.88 9.91 -17.04
N PHE A 244 2.77 10.36 -18.30
CA PHE A 244 3.92 10.64 -19.13
C PHE A 244 4.80 11.76 -18.54
N VAL A 245 4.21 12.76 -17.87
CA VAL A 245 4.98 13.78 -17.14
C VAL A 245 5.80 13.15 -16.00
N VAL A 246 5.26 12.16 -15.28
CA VAL A 246 6.02 11.39 -14.29
C VAL A 246 7.16 10.66 -14.98
N TYR A 247 6.85 9.86 -16.01
CA TYR A 247 7.86 9.11 -16.75
C TYR A 247 8.96 10.00 -17.30
N ALA A 248 8.64 11.13 -17.93
CA ALA A 248 9.63 11.98 -18.58
C ALA A 248 10.55 12.70 -17.58
N ASN A 249 10.07 12.99 -16.36
CA ASN A 249 10.78 13.87 -15.44
C ASN A 249 11.37 13.17 -14.21
N THR A 250 10.98 11.93 -13.88
CA THR A 250 11.57 11.19 -12.77
C THR A 250 12.71 10.28 -13.21
N GLN A 251 13.65 10.02 -12.31
CA GLN A 251 14.71 9.03 -12.49
C GLN A 251 14.85 8.19 -11.23
N GLU A 252 14.98 6.87 -11.39
CA GLU A 252 15.24 5.97 -10.28
C GLU A 252 16.72 6.07 -9.89
N LYS A 253 16.98 6.34 -8.62
CA LYS A 253 18.31 6.65 -8.08
C LYS A 253 18.86 5.52 -7.22
N ILE A 254 17.99 4.65 -6.71
CA ILE A 254 18.41 3.41 -6.07
C ILE A 254 18.42 2.30 -7.12
N ILE A 255 19.58 2.06 -7.71
CA ILE A 255 19.85 0.78 -8.38
C ILE A 255 20.24 -0.18 -7.26
N GLN A 256 19.42 -1.20 -7.02
CA GLN A 256 19.63 -2.15 -5.91
C GLN A 256 21.06 -2.73 -5.98
N ALA A 257 21.75 -2.80 -4.84
CA ALA A 257 23.04 -3.46 -4.75
C ALA A 257 22.89 -4.92 -5.20
N LYS A 258 23.76 -5.34 -6.14
CA LYS A 258 23.76 -6.68 -6.75
C LYS A 258 24.06 -7.82 -5.77
N THR A 259 24.50 -7.50 -4.55
CA THR A 259 25.25 -8.44 -3.69
C THR A 259 24.59 -8.78 -2.36
N HIS A 260 23.38 -8.31 -2.07
CA HIS A 260 22.66 -8.80 -0.88
C HIS A 260 21.16 -8.86 -1.09
N VAL A 261 20.72 -9.99 -1.65
CA VAL A 261 19.35 -10.44 -1.49
C VAL A 261 19.42 -11.82 -0.88
N ILE A 262 19.40 -11.88 0.46
CA ILE A 262 18.99 -13.11 1.13
C ILE A 262 17.56 -13.35 0.65
N GLN A 263 17.40 -14.17 -0.38
CA GLN A 263 16.10 -14.65 -0.80
C GLN A 263 15.61 -15.58 0.31
N ILE A 264 14.92 -15.01 1.30
CA ILE A 264 14.07 -15.82 2.16
C ILE A 264 13.06 -16.47 1.23
N LYS A 265 13.11 -17.80 1.12
CA LYS A 265 12.17 -18.56 0.31
C LYS A 265 10.75 -18.13 0.68
N PHE A 266 9.93 -17.84 -0.33
CA PHE A 266 8.55 -17.38 -0.19
C PHE A 266 7.77 -18.13 0.91
N THR A 267 7.88 -19.47 0.96
CA THR A 267 7.21 -20.31 1.96
C THR A 267 7.68 -20.09 3.40
N ASP A 268 8.96 -19.79 3.58
CA ASP A 268 9.58 -19.61 4.88
C ASP A 268 9.27 -18.19 5.40
N ALA A 269 9.31 -17.19 4.52
CA ALA A 269 8.89 -15.84 4.87
C ALA A 269 7.37 -15.73 5.12
N LEU A 270 6.52 -16.44 4.36
CA LEU A 270 5.09 -16.59 4.66
C LEU A 270 4.87 -17.19 6.06
N ARG A 271 5.64 -18.22 6.42
CA ARG A 271 5.56 -18.88 7.74
C ARG A 271 5.91 -17.91 8.85
N GLU A 272 6.95 -17.09 8.68
CA GLU A 272 7.36 -16.13 9.71
C GLU A 272 6.37 -14.97 9.85
N VAL A 273 5.77 -14.48 8.76
CA VAL A 273 4.69 -13.49 8.82
C VAL A 273 3.43 -14.10 9.48
N ALA A 274 3.13 -15.38 9.21
CA ALA A 274 2.02 -16.09 9.84
C ALA A 274 2.19 -16.32 11.35
N LYS A 275 3.39 -16.14 11.93
CA LYS A 275 3.57 -16.13 13.39
C LYS A 275 3.33 -14.76 14.03
N ASN A 276 3.21 -13.71 13.22
CA ASN A 276 3.06 -12.34 13.72
C ASN A 276 1.64 -12.12 14.25
N LYS A 277 1.51 -12.02 15.59
CA LYS A 277 0.21 -11.81 16.23
C LYS A 277 -0.47 -10.50 15.78
N TYR A 278 0.29 -9.44 15.56
CA TYR A 278 -0.27 -8.13 15.20
C TYR A 278 -0.77 -8.11 13.76
N PHE A 279 -0.09 -8.83 12.87
CA PHE A 279 -0.56 -9.07 11.51
C PHE A 279 -1.96 -9.70 11.52
N TRP A 280 -2.18 -10.77 12.29
CA TRP A 280 -3.49 -11.42 12.37
C TRP A 280 -4.56 -10.54 13.00
N ILE A 281 -4.23 -9.78 14.04
CA ILE A 281 -5.18 -8.84 14.67
C ILE A 281 -5.70 -7.82 13.64
N ILE A 282 -4.80 -7.19 12.87
CA ILE A 282 -5.20 -6.19 11.86
C ILE A 282 -5.87 -6.84 10.64
N SER A 283 -5.40 -8.01 10.23
CA SER A 283 -6.02 -8.75 9.11
C SER A 283 -7.45 -9.19 9.44
N LEU A 284 -7.68 -9.71 10.65
CA LEU A 284 -9.01 -10.08 11.14
C LEU A 284 -9.94 -8.86 11.24
N ALA A 285 -9.45 -7.70 11.67
CA ALA A 285 -10.24 -6.46 11.68
C ALA A 285 -10.77 -6.13 10.27
N THR A 286 -9.90 -6.29 9.27
CA THR A 286 -10.26 -6.06 7.86
C THR A 286 -11.23 -7.12 7.33
N TRP A 287 -10.97 -8.41 7.59
CA TRP A 287 -11.78 -9.50 7.03
C TRP A 287 -13.16 -9.62 7.65
N ILE A 288 -13.30 -9.35 8.95
CA ILE A 288 -14.58 -9.42 9.67
C ILE A 288 -15.33 -8.09 9.52
N GLY A 289 -14.62 -6.96 9.42
CA GLY A 289 -15.20 -5.64 9.22
C GLY A 289 -15.78 -5.38 7.83
N PHE A 290 -15.68 -6.31 6.88
CA PHE A 290 -16.07 -6.11 5.48
C PHE A 290 -17.52 -5.61 5.30
N LEU A 291 -18.46 -6.03 6.17
CA LEU A 291 -19.86 -5.61 6.13
C LEU A 291 -20.03 -4.11 6.33
N GLU A 292 -19.06 -3.43 6.95
CA GLU A 292 -19.04 -1.97 7.07
C GLU A 292 -19.24 -1.29 5.71
N THR A 293 -18.72 -1.88 4.63
CA THR A 293 -18.85 -1.34 3.27
C THR A 293 -20.27 -1.40 2.69
N ALA A 294 -21.24 -2.01 3.38
CA ALA A 294 -22.63 -2.13 2.93
C ALA A 294 -23.31 -0.79 2.67
N TYR A 295 -22.88 0.29 3.34
CA TYR A 295 -23.45 1.63 3.13
C TYR A 295 -22.87 2.38 1.91
N SER A 296 -21.80 1.86 1.28
CA SER A 296 -21.02 2.60 0.27
C SER A 296 -21.84 3.11 -0.91
N ASN A 297 -22.91 2.39 -1.29
CA ASN A 297 -23.76 2.73 -2.44
C ASN A 297 -25.01 3.53 -2.09
N ILE A 298 -25.25 3.85 -0.81
CA ILE A 298 -26.49 4.50 -0.35
C ILE A 298 -26.73 5.84 -1.07
N LEU A 299 -25.73 6.73 -1.09
CA LEU A 299 -25.86 8.04 -1.76
C LEU A 299 -26.17 7.88 -3.26
N TYR A 300 -25.52 6.89 -3.90
CA TYR A 300 -25.75 6.61 -5.31
C TYR A 300 -27.19 6.13 -5.54
N TRP A 301 -27.70 5.20 -4.73
CA TRP A 301 -29.06 4.69 -4.91
C TRP A 301 -30.14 5.71 -4.57
N LEU A 302 -29.93 6.52 -3.52
CA LEU A 302 -30.84 7.61 -3.16
C LEU A 302 -31.03 8.59 -4.34
N CYS A 303 -29.95 8.95 -5.03
CA CYS A 303 -30.04 9.83 -6.19
C CYS A 303 -30.56 9.12 -7.45
N ASN A 304 -29.91 8.02 -7.87
CA ASN A 304 -30.12 7.45 -9.21
C ASN A 304 -31.41 6.61 -9.33
N TYR A 305 -31.91 6.03 -8.23
CA TYR A 305 -33.15 5.23 -8.22
C TYR A 305 -34.24 5.84 -7.33
N GLY A 306 -33.83 6.42 -6.19
CA GLY A 306 -34.74 7.04 -5.23
C GLY A 306 -35.26 8.42 -5.63
N GLY A 307 -34.59 9.10 -6.58
CA GLY A 307 -34.97 10.45 -7.00
C GLY A 307 -34.80 11.51 -5.91
N ALA A 308 -33.86 11.32 -4.96
CA ALA A 308 -33.69 12.25 -3.84
C ALA A 308 -33.02 13.59 -4.20
N CYS A 309 -32.36 13.67 -5.36
CA CYS A 309 -31.81 14.92 -5.91
C CYS A 309 -31.48 14.79 -7.40
N SER A 310 -31.20 15.93 -8.05
CA SER A 310 -30.75 15.96 -9.44
C SER A 310 -29.30 15.52 -9.61
N GLN A 311 -28.90 15.11 -10.82
CA GLN A 311 -27.50 14.75 -11.10
C GLN A 311 -26.51 15.90 -10.89
N GLY A 312 -26.91 17.13 -11.20
CA GLY A 312 -26.10 18.32 -10.92
C GLY A 312 -25.90 18.55 -9.42
N THR A 313 -26.95 18.36 -8.63
CA THR A 313 -26.86 18.40 -7.16
C THR A 313 -25.99 17.25 -6.64
N TYR A 314 -26.13 16.05 -7.21
CA TYR A 314 -25.35 14.89 -6.81
C TYR A 314 -23.85 15.05 -7.09
N ALA A 315 -23.47 15.78 -8.15
CA ALA A 315 -22.09 16.19 -8.40
C ALA A 315 -21.52 17.02 -7.23
N ILE A 316 -22.32 17.93 -6.68
CA ILE A 316 -21.94 18.74 -5.51
C ILE A 316 -21.86 17.85 -4.27
N ILE A 317 -22.86 16.99 -4.03
CA ILE A 317 -22.92 16.08 -2.87
C ILE A 317 -21.68 15.17 -2.82
N THR A 318 -21.34 14.53 -3.94
CA THR A 318 -20.17 13.64 -4.05
C THR A 318 -18.85 14.39 -3.89
N THR A 319 -18.77 15.63 -4.39
CA THR A 319 -17.60 16.51 -4.19
C THR A 319 -17.43 16.92 -2.73
N VAL A 320 -18.52 17.33 -2.06
CA VAL A 320 -18.53 17.68 -0.63
C VAL A 320 -18.17 16.47 0.20
N TYR A 321 -18.76 15.31 -0.08
CA TYR A 321 -18.43 14.06 0.61
C TYR A 321 -16.96 13.68 0.42
N GLY A 322 -16.43 13.73 -0.80
CA GLY A 322 -15.01 13.45 -1.08
C GLY A 322 -14.04 14.41 -0.37
N ASN A 323 -14.45 15.66 -0.14
CA ASN A 323 -13.63 16.63 0.61
C ASN A 323 -13.49 16.31 2.11
N ALA A 324 -14.43 15.55 2.69
CA ALA A 324 -14.40 15.16 4.10
C ALA A 324 -13.05 14.52 4.49
N SER A 325 -12.47 13.72 3.60
CA SER A 325 -11.22 13.02 3.85
C SER A 325 -10.02 13.93 4.08
N LEU A 326 -9.98 15.10 3.43
CA LEU A 326 -8.92 16.09 3.62
C LEU A 326 -8.82 16.53 5.09
N TRP A 327 -9.97 16.86 5.68
CA TRP A 327 -10.04 17.33 7.07
C TRP A 327 -9.65 16.24 8.06
N GLY A 328 -10.10 15.01 7.83
CA GLY A 328 -9.70 13.86 8.64
C GLY A 328 -8.19 13.63 8.61
N MET A 329 -7.58 13.66 7.42
CA MET A 329 -6.13 13.49 7.26
C MET A 329 -5.30 14.60 7.91
N LEU A 330 -5.77 15.86 7.89
CA LEU A 330 -5.11 16.97 8.57
C LEU A 330 -5.21 16.86 10.10
N LEU A 331 -6.33 16.36 10.62
CA LEU A 331 -6.56 16.21 12.06
C LEU A 331 -5.85 14.97 12.65
N ALA A 332 -5.72 13.90 11.87
CA ALA A 332 -5.19 12.63 12.36
C ALA A 332 -3.81 12.73 13.05
N PRO A 333 -2.78 13.40 12.50
CA PRO A 333 -1.49 13.53 13.17
C PRO A 333 -1.57 14.23 14.53
N LEU A 334 -2.43 15.24 14.67
CA LEU A 334 -2.61 15.98 15.92
C LEU A 334 -3.24 15.09 17.00
N CYS A 335 -4.22 14.27 16.60
CA CYS A 335 -4.88 13.32 17.47
C CYS A 335 -3.93 12.18 17.89
N ILE A 336 -3.19 11.62 16.94
CA ILE A 336 -2.22 10.53 17.18
C ILE A 336 -1.15 11.00 18.16
N ARG A 337 -0.53 12.15 17.94
CA ARG A 337 0.49 12.72 18.85
C ARG A 337 -0.03 12.96 20.27
N LYS A 338 -1.33 13.25 20.42
CA LYS A 338 -1.93 13.61 21.71
C LYS A 338 -2.44 12.40 22.49
N TRP A 339 -2.98 11.40 21.80
CA TRP A 339 -3.72 10.29 22.43
C TRP A 339 -3.14 8.90 22.10
N GLY A 340 -2.23 8.80 21.14
CA GLY A 340 -1.63 7.57 20.65
C GLY A 340 -2.52 6.80 19.67
N LYS A 341 -1.89 6.04 18.75
CA LYS A 341 -2.56 5.35 17.64
C LYS A 341 -3.73 4.45 18.07
N LYS A 342 -3.53 3.56 19.06
CA LYS A 342 -4.56 2.61 19.52
C LYS A 342 -5.85 3.31 19.97
N LYS A 343 -5.74 4.33 20.82
CA LYS A 343 -6.92 5.03 21.36
C LYS A 343 -7.65 5.79 20.28
N VAL A 344 -6.89 6.46 19.40
CA VAL A 344 -7.47 7.19 18.27
C VAL A 344 -8.22 6.22 17.36
N GLN A 345 -7.63 5.08 16.99
CA GLN A 345 -8.27 4.07 16.16
C GLN A 345 -9.58 3.54 16.76
N ILE A 346 -9.60 3.20 18.05
CA ILE A 346 -10.81 2.70 18.72
C ILE A 346 -11.89 3.79 18.72
N VAL A 347 -11.55 5.04 19.08
CA VAL A 347 -12.50 6.14 19.13
C VAL A 347 -13.05 6.48 17.74
N THR A 348 -12.21 6.50 16.70
CA THR A 348 -12.68 6.74 15.33
C THR A 348 -13.59 5.64 14.83
N ASN A 349 -13.30 4.37 15.16
CA ASN A 349 -14.18 3.26 14.81
C ASN A 349 -15.52 3.31 15.57
N LEU A 350 -15.53 3.74 16.84
CA LEU A 350 -16.77 3.96 17.58
C LEU A 350 -17.61 5.08 16.98
N PHE A 351 -16.99 6.21 16.60
CA PHE A 351 -17.69 7.28 15.88
C PHE A 351 -18.23 6.81 14.52
N ASN A 352 -17.49 5.96 13.82
CA ASN A 352 -17.93 5.35 12.57
C ASN A 352 -19.26 4.59 12.76
N ILE A 353 -19.34 3.71 13.77
CA ILE A 353 -20.58 3.00 14.13
C ILE A 353 -21.72 3.97 14.41
N ILE A 354 -21.47 5.01 15.21
CA ILE A 354 -22.49 6.02 15.57
C ILE A 354 -23.00 6.72 14.31
N PHE A 355 -22.11 7.22 13.46
CA PHE A 355 -22.52 7.96 12.25
C PHE A 355 -23.22 7.07 11.22
N ILE A 356 -22.87 5.78 11.14
CA ILE A 356 -23.62 4.82 10.33
C ILE A 356 -25.05 4.66 10.89
N LEU A 357 -25.19 4.40 12.19
CA LEU A 357 -26.50 4.22 12.82
C LEU A 357 -27.36 5.49 12.77
N CYS A 358 -26.76 6.68 12.80
CA CYS A 358 -27.48 7.94 12.63
C CYS A 358 -28.20 8.07 11.27
N MET A 359 -27.83 7.27 10.25
CA MET A 359 -28.57 7.24 8.99
C MET A 359 -29.92 6.52 9.12
N TYR A 360 -30.03 5.56 10.04
CA TYR A 360 -31.17 4.63 10.16
C TYR A 360 -32.55 5.33 10.28
N PRO A 361 -32.72 6.38 11.11
CA PRO A 361 -34.01 7.06 11.25
C PRO A 361 -34.51 7.70 9.94
N PHE A 362 -33.59 8.18 9.08
CA PHE A 362 -33.94 8.86 7.84
C PHE A 362 -34.52 7.92 6.76
N PHE A 363 -34.44 6.60 6.97
CA PHE A 363 -35.02 5.60 6.07
C PHE A 363 -36.37 5.05 6.56
N HIS A 364 -36.98 5.66 7.57
CA HIS A 364 -38.35 5.37 8.03
C HIS A 364 -39.40 6.31 7.43
N SER A 365 -38.97 7.31 6.65
CA SER A 365 -39.89 8.12 5.84
C SER A 365 -40.51 7.29 4.73
N SER A 366 -41.60 7.79 4.13
CA SER A 366 -42.13 7.27 2.87
C SER A 366 -41.79 8.22 1.72
N ALA A 367 -41.93 7.74 0.49
CA ALA A 367 -41.87 8.56 -0.71
C ALA A 367 -42.83 9.76 -0.62
N GLY A 368 -42.43 10.87 -1.23
CA GLY A 368 -43.26 12.06 -1.37
C GLY A 368 -44.43 11.84 -2.35
N PRO A 369 -45.30 12.85 -2.53
CA PRO A 369 -46.44 12.75 -3.44
C PRO A 369 -46.06 12.49 -4.91
N ASP A 370 -44.84 12.84 -5.30
CA ASP A 370 -44.25 12.58 -6.62
C ASP A 370 -43.63 11.18 -6.74
N GLY A 371 -43.73 10.35 -5.70
CA GLY A 371 -43.13 9.03 -5.61
C GLY A 371 -41.61 9.05 -5.42
N ASN A 372 -40.97 10.21 -5.28
CA ASN A 372 -39.53 10.34 -5.03
C ASN A 372 -39.21 10.37 -3.53
N ILE A 373 -37.96 10.09 -3.17
CA ILE A 373 -37.49 10.28 -1.79
C ILE A 373 -37.51 11.76 -1.44
N GLN A 374 -37.94 12.07 -0.22
CA GLN A 374 -37.97 13.44 0.29
C GLN A 374 -36.57 14.06 0.30
N ASN A 375 -36.45 15.27 -0.25
CA ASN A 375 -35.16 15.95 -0.45
C ASN A 375 -34.31 16.09 0.81
N TYR A 376 -34.91 16.19 2.01
CA TYR A 376 -34.10 16.31 3.24
C TYR A 376 -33.31 15.03 3.54
N VAL A 377 -33.77 13.85 3.09
CA VAL A 377 -33.17 12.55 3.40
C VAL A 377 -31.74 12.49 2.87
N ILE A 378 -31.50 12.93 1.63
CA ILE A 378 -30.15 12.89 1.05
C ILE A 378 -29.19 13.85 1.75
N TRP A 379 -29.66 15.03 2.18
CA TRP A 379 -28.83 15.99 2.93
C TRP A 379 -28.52 15.51 4.34
N ALA A 380 -29.49 14.87 5.01
CA ALA A 380 -29.30 14.27 6.32
C ALA A 380 -28.30 13.09 6.26
N VAL A 381 -28.46 12.20 5.27
CA VAL A 381 -27.54 11.09 5.02
C VAL A 381 -26.16 11.60 4.64
N LEU A 382 -26.06 12.64 3.80
CA LEU A 382 -24.79 13.31 3.49
C LEU A 382 -24.14 13.85 4.77
N ALA A 383 -24.87 14.48 5.68
CA ALA A 383 -24.30 14.98 6.93
C ALA A 383 -23.70 13.85 7.78
N CYS A 384 -24.43 12.72 7.92
CA CYS A 384 -23.92 11.53 8.59
C CYS A 384 -22.66 10.98 7.91
N LEU A 385 -22.69 10.83 6.59
CA LEU A 385 -21.58 10.30 5.82
C LEU A 385 -20.39 11.26 5.77
N TYR A 386 -20.60 12.57 5.77
CA TYR A 386 -19.52 13.55 5.81
C TYR A 386 -18.76 13.45 7.14
N LEU A 387 -19.46 13.36 8.27
CA LEU A 387 -18.84 13.11 9.58
C LEU A 387 -18.13 11.75 9.60
N ASN A 388 -18.76 10.72 9.02
CA ASN A 388 -18.16 9.40 8.84
C ASN A 388 -16.87 9.47 7.99
N GLY A 389 -16.86 10.23 6.90
CA GLY A 389 -15.71 10.41 6.01
C GLY A 389 -14.54 11.12 6.69
N ILE A 390 -14.81 12.10 7.57
CA ILE A 390 -13.78 12.73 8.39
C ILE A 390 -13.11 11.69 9.32
N VAL A 391 -13.90 10.90 10.07
CA VAL A 391 -13.32 9.92 11.00
C VAL A 391 -12.70 8.74 10.26
N GLY A 392 -13.29 8.29 9.16
CA GLY A 392 -12.78 7.22 8.31
C GLY A 392 -11.42 7.58 7.68
N ALA A 393 -11.21 8.85 7.34
CA ALA A 393 -9.95 9.30 6.76
C ALA A 393 -8.75 9.26 7.73
N PHE A 394 -8.97 9.10 9.04
CA PHE A 394 -7.89 8.79 9.98
C PHE A 394 -7.20 7.47 9.63
N ALA A 395 -7.94 6.51 9.05
CA ALA A 395 -7.38 5.23 8.62
C ALA A 395 -6.30 5.40 7.54
N HIS A 396 -6.34 6.45 6.72
CA HIS A 396 -5.29 6.73 5.73
C HIS A 396 -3.93 7.08 6.37
N ILE A 397 -3.92 7.54 7.62
CA ILE A 397 -2.70 7.82 8.39
C ILE A 397 -2.38 6.68 9.37
N LEU A 398 -3.41 6.15 10.05
CA LEU A 398 -3.27 5.08 11.02
C LEU A 398 -2.86 3.76 10.37
N ASN A 399 -3.49 3.34 9.27
CA ASN A 399 -3.21 2.04 8.67
C ASN A 399 -1.76 1.92 8.20
N PRO A 400 -1.18 2.86 7.41
CA PRO A 400 0.23 2.75 7.02
C PRO A 400 1.16 2.80 8.22
N SER A 401 0.84 3.61 9.24
CA SER A 401 1.67 3.70 10.44
C SER A 401 1.63 2.43 11.30
N ILE A 402 0.45 1.84 11.51
CA ILE A 402 0.30 0.57 12.21
C ILE A 402 0.99 -0.56 11.44
N GLN A 403 0.88 -0.59 10.11
CA GLN A 403 1.57 -1.58 9.28
C GLN A 403 3.10 -1.45 9.38
N ALA A 404 3.63 -0.23 9.48
CA ALA A 404 5.06 -0.01 9.76
C ALA A 404 5.46 -0.57 11.14
N ASP A 405 4.69 -0.29 12.19
CA ASP A 405 4.96 -0.80 13.54
C ASP A 405 4.97 -2.34 13.58
N ILE A 406 4.08 -2.99 12.82
CA ILE A 406 4.02 -4.46 12.71
C ILE A 406 5.26 -5.04 12.03
N ARG A 407 5.79 -4.33 11.03
CA ARG A 407 7.03 -4.71 10.32
C ARG A 407 8.26 -4.50 11.20
N ASP A 408 8.30 -3.42 11.97
CA ASP A 408 9.37 -3.20 12.96
C ASP A 408 9.37 -4.30 14.01
N TYR A 409 8.19 -4.72 14.49
CA TYR A 409 8.06 -5.89 15.36
C TYR A 409 8.53 -7.19 14.69
N GLN A 410 8.21 -7.40 13.40
CA GLN A 410 8.68 -8.56 12.65
C GLN A 410 10.20 -8.59 12.54
N GLN A 411 10.82 -7.45 12.20
CA GLN A 411 12.27 -7.30 12.09
C GLN A 411 12.93 -7.50 13.46
N TYR A 412 12.34 -6.97 14.54
CA TYR A 412 12.80 -7.20 15.90
C TYR A 412 12.80 -8.70 16.25
N LYS A 413 11.75 -9.44 15.86
CA LYS A 413 11.64 -10.88 16.16
C LYS A 413 12.48 -11.80 15.28
N THR A 414 12.60 -11.49 13.98
CA THR A 414 13.28 -12.36 13.01
C THR A 414 14.72 -11.94 12.70
N GLY A 415 15.11 -10.71 13.09
CA GLY A 415 16.39 -10.11 12.72
C GLY A 415 16.48 -9.69 11.25
N GLU A 416 15.45 -9.97 10.43
CA GLU A 416 15.44 -9.67 9.00
C GLU A 416 14.21 -8.84 8.66
N ARG A 417 14.39 -7.89 7.74
CA ARG A 417 13.30 -7.03 7.30
C ARG A 417 12.51 -7.72 6.19
N ILE A 418 11.38 -8.33 6.57
CA ILE A 418 10.50 -9.07 5.65
C ILE A 418 9.36 -8.17 5.13
N ASP A 419 9.67 -7.13 4.34
CA ASP A 419 8.65 -6.17 3.90
C ASP A 419 7.66 -6.74 2.86
N GLY A 420 8.16 -7.48 1.86
CA GLY A 420 7.36 -7.91 0.70
C GLY A 420 6.33 -9.00 0.99
N MET A 421 6.54 -9.86 2.00
CA MET A 421 5.66 -11.01 2.23
C MET A 421 4.37 -10.71 2.99
N PHE A 422 4.27 -9.54 3.63
CA PHE A 422 3.01 -9.10 4.24
C PHE A 422 1.89 -9.00 3.20
N ALA A 423 2.19 -8.53 1.99
CA ALA A 423 1.24 -8.47 0.89
C ALA A 423 0.82 -9.88 0.42
N ALA A 424 1.76 -10.85 0.42
CA ALA A 424 1.47 -12.23 0.02
C ALA A 424 0.58 -12.96 1.03
N VAL A 425 0.82 -12.81 2.34
CA VAL A 425 -0.08 -13.37 3.36
C VAL A 425 -1.44 -12.67 3.32
N ALA A 426 -1.47 -11.35 3.10
CA ALA A 426 -2.73 -10.63 2.90
C ALA A 426 -3.51 -11.15 1.68
N ALA A 427 -2.81 -11.52 0.59
CA ALA A 427 -3.42 -12.14 -0.58
C ALA A 427 -3.99 -13.54 -0.28
N ILE A 428 -3.35 -14.35 0.56
CA ILE A 428 -3.95 -15.62 1.05
C ILE A 428 -5.21 -15.32 1.87
N GLY A 429 -5.14 -14.27 2.70
CA GLY A 429 -6.28 -13.73 3.44
C GLY A 429 -7.48 -13.32 2.59
N SER A 430 -7.25 -12.95 1.32
CA SER A 430 -8.33 -12.58 0.40
C SER A 430 -9.33 -13.72 0.15
N VAL A 431 -8.95 -14.98 0.40
CA VAL A 431 -9.88 -16.14 0.36
C VAL A 431 -10.95 -15.99 1.44
N ILE A 432 -10.60 -15.49 2.62
CA ILE A 432 -11.57 -15.18 3.69
C ILE A 432 -12.48 -14.05 3.22
N THR A 433 -11.92 -13.02 2.56
CA THR A 433 -12.69 -11.93 1.95
C THR A 433 -13.63 -12.41 0.84
N LEU A 434 -13.27 -13.46 0.09
CA LEU A 434 -14.16 -14.06 -0.91
C LEU A 434 -15.38 -14.65 -0.23
N ILE A 435 -15.21 -15.52 0.76
CA ILE A 435 -16.31 -16.16 1.49
C ILE A 435 -17.26 -15.10 2.06
N THR A 436 -16.70 -14.03 2.62
CA THR A 436 -17.51 -12.97 3.22
C THR A 436 -18.18 -12.05 2.18
N ALA A 437 -17.53 -11.78 1.05
CA ALA A 437 -18.05 -10.88 0.01
C ALA A 437 -19.38 -11.32 -0.61
N GLY A 438 -19.76 -12.61 -0.54
CA GLY A 438 -21.05 -13.10 -1.02
C GLY A 438 -22.26 -12.69 -0.18
N VAL A 439 -22.05 -12.25 1.08
CA VAL A 439 -23.14 -11.91 2.02
C VAL A 439 -23.95 -10.70 1.55
N LEU A 440 -23.28 -9.65 1.05
CA LEU A 440 -23.97 -8.43 0.61
C LEU A 440 -24.83 -8.64 -0.66
N PRO A 441 -24.32 -9.28 -1.73
CA PRO A 441 -25.13 -9.73 -2.87
C PRO A 441 -26.38 -10.53 -2.45
N ALA A 442 -26.20 -11.55 -1.60
CA ALA A 442 -27.29 -12.42 -1.18
C ALA A 442 -28.35 -11.66 -0.38
N LEU A 443 -27.93 -10.73 0.48
CA LEU A 443 -28.83 -9.84 1.21
C LEU A 443 -29.60 -8.92 0.25
N GLN A 444 -28.93 -8.31 -0.71
CA GLN A 444 -29.55 -7.44 -1.70
C GLN A 444 -30.60 -8.17 -2.55
N GLU A 445 -30.29 -9.38 -3.02
CA GLU A 445 -31.26 -10.23 -3.75
C GLU A 445 -32.45 -10.60 -2.86
N LYS A 446 -32.20 -11.01 -1.61
CA LYS A 446 -33.26 -11.35 -0.63
C LYS A 446 -34.21 -10.17 -0.39
N TYR A 447 -33.71 -8.95 -0.39
CA TYR A 447 -34.50 -7.73 -0.20
C TYR A 447 -35.05 -7.13 -1.51
N GLY A 448 -34.95 -7.86 -2.63
CA GLY A 448 -35.71 -7.56 -3.85
C GLY A 448 -34.87 -7.09 -5.03
N MET A 449 -33.55 -6.95 -4.93
CA MET A 449 -32.69 -6.66 -6.10
C MET A 449 -32.51 -7.90 -6.97
N THR A 450 -33.57 -8.30 -7.68
CA THR A 450 -33.60 -9.45 -8.59
C THR A 450 -34.20 -9.06 -9.93
N ALA A 451 -33.84 -9.78 -11.00
CA ALA A 451 -34.39 -9.54 -12.34
C ALA A 451 -35.92 -9.68 -12.38
N ALA A 452 -36.46 -10.68 -11.67
CA ALA A 452 -37.91 -10.91 -11.61
C ALA A 452 -38.65 -9.75 -10.94
N MET A 453 -38.09 -9.17 -9.88
CA MET A 453 -38.69 -8.02 -9.22
C MET A 453 -38.51 -6.74 -10.03
N ALA A 454 -37.36 -6.57 -10.68
CA ALA A 454 -37.13 -5.47 -11.61
C ALA A 454 -38.18 -5.45 -12.72
N GLN A 455 -38.46 -6.59 -13.34
CA GLN A 455 -39.48 -6.70 -14.38
C GLN A 455 -40.88 -6.32 -13.86
N LYS A 456 -41.23 -6.71 -12.62
CA LYS A 456 -42.49 -6.29 -11.98
C LYS A 456 -42.54 -4.77 -11.79
N VAL A 457 -41.47 -4.19 -11.25
CA VAL A 457 -41.37 -2.75 -11.00
C VAL A 457 -41.40 -1.94 -12.29
N THR A 458 -40.70 -2.40 -13.34
CA THR A 458 -40.65 -1.69 -14.63
C THR A 458 -41.90 -1.91 -15.50
N SER A 459 -42.78 -2.83 -15.12
CA SER A 459 -44.10 -3.01 -15.75
C SER A 459 -45.18 -2.19 -15.05
N ASP A 460 -44.90 -1.63 -13.88
CA ASP A 460 -45.83 -0.79 -13.13
C ASP A 460 -45.86 0.63 -13.74
N ALA A 461 -47.00 0.96 -14.36
CA ALA A 461 -47.18 2.25 -15.02
C ALA A 461 -47.05 3.44 -14.06
N SER A 462 -47.44 3.29 -12.78
CA SER A 462 -47.34 4.37 -11.79
C SER A 462 -45.88 4.68 -11.46
N LEU A 463 -45.08 3.65 -11.17
CA LEU A 463 -43.66 3.78 -10.88
C LEU A 463 -42.86 4.27 -12.09
N MET A 464 -43.23 3.82 -13.29
CA MET A 464 -42.54 4.19 -14.53
C MET A 464 -42.92 5.58 -15.06
N SER A 465 -44.09 6.12 -14.68
CA SER A 465 -44.49 7.49 -15.00
C SER A 465 -43.76 8.56 -14.18
N ARG A 466 -43.11 8.15 -13.09
CA ARG A 466 -42.36 9.05 -12.20
C ARG A 466 -41.19 9.71 -12.94
N VAL A 467 -40.94 10.97 -12.61
CA VAL A 467 -39.84 11.78 -13.17
C VAL A 467 -38.79 11.99 -12.09
N LEU A 468 -37.53 11.66 -12.40
CA LEU A 468 -36.43 11.90 -11.48
C LEU A 468 -36.04 13.39 -11.49
N PRO A 469 -35.62 13.99 -10.36
CA PRO A 469 -35.27 15.41 -10.34
C PRO A 469 -34.19 15.78 -11.36
N GLY A 470 -34.40 16.89 -12.07
CA GLY A 470 -33.49 17.37 -13.11
C GLY A 470 -33.56 16.62 -14.44
N THR A 471 -34.35 15.56 -14.54
CA THR A 471 -34.71 14.93 -15.82
C THR A 471 -36.01 15.55 -16.37
N GLN A 472 -36.18 15.56 -17.70
CA GLN A 472 -37.39 16.08 -18.36
C GLN A 472 -38.35 14.97 -18.81
N GLN A 473 -37.96 13.71 -18.62
CA GLN A 473 -38.65 12.54 -19.15
C GLN A 473 -38.97 11.57 -18.01
N PRO A 474 -40.06 10.78 -18.12
CA PRO A 474 -40.37 9.74 -17.15
C PRO A 474 -39.35 8.60 -17.18
N ILE A 475 -39.27 7.82 -16.10
CA ILE A 475 -38.36 6.67 -15.99
C ILE A 475 -38.58 5.69 -17.16
N SER A 476 -39.83 5.43 -17.58
CA SER A 476 -40.11 4.58 -18.75
C SER A 476 -39.32 5.00 -19.99
N GLN A 477 -39.37 6.28 -20.33
CA GLN A 477 -38.68 6.83 -21.49
C GLN A 477 -37.17 6.77 -21.32
N MET A 478 -36.65 7.06 -20.13
CA MET A 478 -35.22 6.90 -19.84
C MET A 478 -34.75 5.46 -20.06
N LEU A 479 -35.51 4.47 -19.59
CA LEU A 479 -35.20 3.05 -19.78
C LEU A 479 -35.31 2.63 -21.25
N SER A 480 -36.29 3.15 -21.99
CA SER A 480 -36.42 2.94 -23.43
C SER A 480 -35.23 3.51 -24.20
N ASP A 481 -34.77 4.71 -23.85
CA ASP A 481 -33.59 5.33 -24.45
C ASP A 481 -32.32 4.51 -24.14
N GLN A 482 -32.20 3.97 -22.93
CA GLN A 482 -31.11 3.07 -22.58
C GLN A 482 -31.16 1.76 -23.37
N LEU A 483 -32.36 1.18 -23.55
CA LEU A 483 -32.57 -0.02 -24.35
C LEU A 483 -32.15 0.21 -25.82
N ALA A 484 -32.52 1.36 -26.40
CA ALA A 484 -32.10 1.75 -27.75
C ALA A 484 -30.57 1.88 -27.91
N ASN A 485 -29.84 2.04 -26.80
CA ASN A 485 -28.38 2.11 -26.75
C ASN A 485 -27.71 0.77 -26.37
N GLY A 486 -28.46 -0.33 -26.39
CA GLY A 486 -27.97 -1.68 -26.09
C GLY A 486 -27.96 -2.03 -24.60
N GLN A 487 -28.69 -1.28 -23.76
CA GLN A 487 -28.72 -1.46 -22.31
C GLN A 487 -30.13 -1.79 -21.84
N ASN A 488 -30.43 -3.09 -21.69
CA ASN A 488 -31.74 -3.53 -21.23
C ASN A 488 -31.90 -3.42 -19.70
N ASN A 489 -32.27 -2.23 -19.24
CA ASN A 489 -32.51 -1.97 -17.82
C ASN A 489 -33.92 -2.33 -17.32
N PHE A 490 -34.82 -2.81 -18.19
CA PHE A 490 -36.13 -3.30 -17.76
C PHE A 490 -36.04 -4.60 -16.94
N ILE A 491 -35.01 -5.41 -17.19
CA ILE A 491 -34.76 -6.66 -16.46
C ILE A 491 -33.53 -6.60 -15.55
N ASN A 492 -32.91 -5.42 -15.43
CA ASN A 492 -31.73 -5.22 -14.59
C ASN A 492 -32.13 -5.29 -13.10
N PRO A 493 -31.52 -6.16 -12.29
CA PRO A 493 -31.85 -6.28 -10.86
C PRO A 493 -31.85 -4.97 -10.07
N SER A 494 -31.00 -4.01 -10.46
CA SER A 494 -30.94 -2.69 -9.80
C SER A 494 -32.17 -1.82 -10.08
N SER A 495 -32.88 -2.05 -11.19
CA SER A 495 -34.13 -1.33 -11.51
C SER A 495 -35.26 -1.67 -10.55
N ALA A 496 -35.17 -2.76 -9.77
CA ALA A 496 -36.08 -3.01 -8.66
C ALA A 496 -36.08 -1.85 -7.63
N LEU A 497 -34.96 -1.13 -7.52
CA LEU A 497 -34.81 0.00 -6.59
C LEU A 497 -35.65 1.23 -6.97
N TYR A 498 -36.25 1.29 -8.17
CA TYR A 498 -37.23 2.34 -8.49
C TYR A 498 -38.50 2.24 -7.63
N ASN A 499 -38.80 1.06 -7.07
CA ASN A 499 -39.81 0.93 -6.01
C ASN A 499 -39.23 1.43 -4.69
N VAL A 500 -39.47 2.71 -4.39
CA VAL A 500 -38.89 3.40 -3.23
C VAL A 500 -39.35 2.79 -1.90
N ASP A 501 -40.66 2.72 -1.69
CA ASP A 501 -41.23 2.31 -0.40
C ASP A 501 -41.16 0.79 -0.21
N GLY A 502 -41.36 0.03 -1.28
CA GLY A 502 -41.43 -1.43 -1.23
C GLY A 502 -40.07 -2.13 -1.22
N ILE A 503 -39.01 -1.50 -1.76
CA ILE A 503 -37.71 -2.16 -1.96
C ILE A 503 -36.55 -1.30 -1.46
N LEU A 504 -36.39 -0.08 -2.00
CA LEU A 504 -35.21 0.74 -1.72
C LEU A 504 -35.09 1.09 -0.23
N LEU A 505 -36.10 1.70 0.39
CA LEU A 505 -36.06 2.09 1.80
C LEU A 505 -35.94 0.89 2.77
N PRO A 506 -36.66 -0.23 2.59
CA PRO A 506 -36.40 -1.48 3.32
C PRO A 506 -34.96 -1.98 3.21
N LEU A 507 -34.40 -2.02 1.99
CA LEU A 507 -33.03 -2.45 1.76
C LEU A 507 -32.03 -1.53 2.45
N LEU A 508 -32.19 -0.21 2.33
CA LEU A 508 -31.32 0.78 2.97
C LEU A 508 -31.28 0.63 4.49
N ARG A 509 -32.44 0.42 5.14
CA ARG A 509 -32.52 0.17 6.60
C ARG A 509 -31.65 -1.02 7.00
N VAL A 510 -31.73 -2.11 6.24
CA VAL A 510 -31.02 -3.35 6.52
C VAL A 510 -29.52 -3.20 6.26
N LEU A 511 -29.14 -2.52 5.17
CA LEU A 511 -27.73 -2.24 4.89
C LEU A 511 -27.09 -1.34 5.94
N VAL A 512 -27.81 -0.39 6.54
CA VAL A 512 -27.30 0.40 7.66
C VAL A 512 -27.03 -0.47 8.88
N LEU A 513 -27.94 -1.37 9.24
CA LEU A 513 -27.75 -2.27 10.38
C LEU A 513 -26.58 -3.24 10.15
N ILE A 514 -26.47 -3.77 8.93
CA ILE A 514 -25.38 -4.66 8.53
C ILE A 514 -24.05 -3.91 8.50
N ALA A 515 -24.02 -2.67 8.02
CA ALA A 515 -22.85 -1.81 8.07
C ALA A 515 -22.43 -1.52 9.51
N ALA A 516 -23.37 -1.19 10.40
CA ALA A 516 -23.08 -0.95 11.81
C ALA A 516 -22.56 -2.21 12.52
N LEU A 517 -23.11 -3.39 12.18
CA LEU A 517 -22.59 -4.68 12.66
C LEU A 517 -21.16 -4.90 12.18
N GLY A 518 -20.89 -4.70 10.89
CA GLY A 518 -19.54 -4.78 10.31
C GLY A 518 -18.55 -3.84 10.99
N ALA A 519 -18.92 -2.57 11.16
CA ALA A 519 -18.12 -1.58 11.87
C ALA A 519 -17.86 -1.98 13.34
N THR A 520 -18.83 -2.60 14.00
CA THR A 520 -18.67 -3.12 15.37
C THR A 520 -17.69 -4.28 15.41
N LEU A 521 -17.80 -5.23 14.47
CA LEU A 521 -16.89 -6.36 14.36
C LEU A 521 -15.44 -5.91 14.06
N ASN A 522 -15.28 -4.83 13.30
CA ASN A 522 -13.98 -4.20 13.01
C ASN A 522 -13.27 -3.69 14.30
N VAL A 523 -14.02 -3.29 15.34
CA VAL A 523 -13.44 -2.81 16.61
C VAL A 523 -12.86 -3.96 17.46
N ILE A 524 -13.45 -5.14 17.41
CA ILE A 524 -13.17 -6.25 18.33
C ILE A 524 -11.66 -6.61 18.38
N PRO A 525 -10.97 -6.80 17.24
CA PRO A 525 -9.56 -7.18 17.27
C PRO A 525 -8.66 -6.13 17.95
N PHE A 526 -9.01 -4.84 17.91
CA PHE A 526 -8.21 -3.79 18.54
C PHE A 526 -8.19 -3.85 20.08
N PHE A 527 -9.12 -4.57 20.71
CA PHE A 527 -9.01 -4.86 22.15
C PHE A 527 -7.81 -5.77 22.47
N PHE A 528 -7.49 -6.70 21.56
CA PHE A 528 -6.33 -7.60 21.65
C PHE A 528 -5.03 -6.97 21.13
N TYR A 529 -5.10 -5.78 20.50
CA TYR A 529 -3.94 -5.05 20.01
C TYR A 529 -3.19 -4.35 21.16
N ASP A 530 -2.01 -4.84 21.52
CA ASP A 530 -1.20 -4.29 22.63
C ASP A 530 0.10 -3.60 22.18
N LEU A 531 0.29 -3.36 20.88
CA LEU A 531 1.45 -2.64 20.34
C LEU A 531 1.26 -1.13 20.53
N THR A 532 1.80 -0.61 21.63
CA THR A 532 1.77 0.83 21.93
C THR A 532 2.96 1.54 21.27
N GLU A 533 2.89 2.87 21.16
CA GLU A 533 4.02 3.66 20.67
C GLU A 533 5.29 3.44 21.50
N LYS A 534 5.12 3.20 22.81
CA LYS A 534 6.23 2.86 23.71
C LYS A 534 6.94 1.58 23.25
N LYS A 535 6.18 0.48 23.07
CA LYS A 535 6.74 -0.80 22.60
C LYS A 535 7.40 -0.67 21.24
N GLN A 536 6.80 0.10 20.33
CA GLN A 536 7.36 0.35 19.02
C GLN A 536 8.69 1.12 19.10
N LYS A 537 8.77 2.19 19.91
CA LYS A 537 10.04 2.90 20.16
C LYS A 537 11.11 1.98 20.72
N SER A 538 10.75 1.09 21.65
CA SER A 538 11.67 0.07 22.19
C SER A 538 12.22 -0.84 21.09
N TYR A 539 11.36 -1.36 20.20
CA TYR A 539 11.81 -2.18 19.07
C TYR A 539 12.75 -1.42 18.13
N VAL A 540 12.41 -0.17 17.77
CA VAL A 540 13.25 0.66 16.89
C VAL A 540 14.62 0.94 17.50
N ARG A 541 14.69 1.27 18.80
CA ARG A 541 15.98 1.52 19.46
C ARG A 541 16.85 0.26 19.52
N VAL A 542 16.26 -0.88 19.84
CA VAL A 542 16.98 -2.16 19.80
C VAL A 542 17.48 -2.49 18.39
N LEU A 543 16.67 -2.25 17.37
CA LEU A 543 17.08 -2.45 15.97
C LEU A 543 18.25 -1.54 15.59
N LYS A 544 18.29 -0.29 16.07
CA LYS A 544 19.45 0.59 15.89
C LYS A 544 20.71 0.04 16.55
N VAL A 545 20.61 -0.41 17.80
CA VAL A 545 21.74 -1.02 18.52
C VAL A 545 22.27 -2.25 17.77
N ARG A 546 21.38 -3.13 17.30
CA ARG A 546 21.78 -4.31 16.49
C ARG A 546 22.49 -3.92 15.20
N ALA A 547 21.94 -2.96 14.45
CA ALA A 547 22.52 -2.52 13.18
C ALA A 547 23.96 -2.03 13.35
N VAL A 548 24.21 -1.27 14.41
CA VAL A 548 25.54 -0.72 14.68
C VAL A 548 26.57 -1.81 15.02
N PHE A 549 26.18 -2.81 15.82
CA PHE A 549 27.04 -3.97 16.08
C PHE A 549 27.26 -4.84 14.83
N GLU A 550 26.26 -4.96 13.96
CA GLU A 550 26.41 -5.63 12.66
C GLU A 550 27.36 -4.87 11.73
N ASP A 551 27.27 -3.53 11.68
CA ASP A 551 28.18 -2.69 10.88
C ASP A 551 29.62 -2.75 11.40
N TYR A 552 29.83 -2.85 12.71
CA TYR A 552 31.14 -3.08 13.31
C TYR A 552 31.76 -4.40 12.82
N GLY A 553 31.05 -5.52 12.98
CA GLY A 553 31.54 -6.84 12.55
C GLY A 553 31.80 -6.95 11.04
N ASN A 554 31.16 -6.09 10.24
CA ASN A 554 31.35 -6.01 8.79
C ASN A 554 32.41 -4.99 8.34
N ASN A 555 33.12 -4.33 9.27
CA ASN A 555 34.06 -3.24 8.97
C ASN A 555 33.42 -2.07 8.16
N ALA A 556 32.13 -1.82 8.38
CA ALA A 556 31.33 -0.83 7.65
C ALA A 556 30.86 0.35 8.53
N MET A 557 31.27 0.35 9.80
CA MET A 557 30.84 1.33 10.81
C MET A 557 31.39 2.72 10.53
N LYS A 558 30.55 3.75 10.68
CA LYS A 558 30.96 5.16 10.54
C LYS A 558 31.02 5.86 11.89
N ASP A 559 31.83 6.90 11.99
CA ASP A 559 31.98 7.72 13.19
C ASP A 559 30.64 8.24 13.74
N LYS A 560 29.71 8.61 12.86
CA LYS A 560 28.37 9.05 13.25
C LYS A 560 27.55 7.95 13.93
N ASP A 561 27.68 6.71 13.44
CA ASP A 561 26.95 5.56 13.95
C ASP A 561 27.52 5.13 15.32
N ILE A 562 28.86 5.26 15.51
CA ILE A 562 29.53 5.09 16.81
C ILE A 562 28.97 6.08 17.83
N VAL A 563 28.95 7.38 17.51
CA VAL A 563 28.47 8.43 18.42
C VAL A 563 27.00 8.22 18.78
N GLU A 564 26.12 8.01 17.79
CA GLU A 564 24.69 7.81 18.04
C GLU A 564 24.42 6.57 18.91
N MET A 565 25.16 5.48 18.70
CA MET A 565 25.00 4.26 19.47
C MET A 565 25.48 4.39 20.90
N ILE A 566 26.69 4.93 21.11
CA ILE A 566 27.24 5.08 22.46
C ILE A 566 26.40 6.06 23.29
N ASP A 567 25.97 7.18 22.69
CA ASP A 567 25.06 8.11 23.35
C ASP A 567 23.74 7.42 23.74
N LEU A 568 23.16 6.63 22.83
CA LEU A 568 21.94 5.88 23.08
C LEU A 568 22.12 4.84 24.20
N VAL A 569 23.22 4.09 24.19
CA VAL A 569 23.49 3.05 25.20
C VAL A 569 23.79 3.65 26.56
N ASN A 570 24.60 4.72 26.63
CA ASN A 570 24.92 5.40 27.88
C ASN A 570 23.66 6.02 28.49
N ASN A 571 22.87 6.71 27.67
CA ASN A 571 21.58 7.24 28.11
C ASN A 571 20.63 6.11 28.56
N ALA A 572 20.60 4.99 27.84
CA ALA A 572 19.77 3.86 28.23
C ALA A 572 20.21 3.23 29.58
N LYS A 573 21.52 3.08 29.82
CA LYS A 573 22.04 2.58 31.10
C LYS A 573 21.68 3.52 32.25
N GLU A 574 21.81 4.83 32.06
CA GLU A 574 21.44 5.84 33.06
C GLU A 574 19.92 5.85 33.33
N MET A 575 19.12 5.90 32.28
CA MET A 575 17.66 5.99 32.38
C MET A 575 17.01 4.68 32.85
N ALA A 576 17.60 3.52 32.59
CA ALA A 576 17.04 2.23 33.01
C ALA A 576 16.98 2.06 34.53
N VAL A 577 17.92 2.67 35.26
CA VAL A 577 17.98 2.66 36.73
C VAL A 577 17.28 3.87 37.37
N ALA A 578 16.84 4.84 36.56
CA ALA A 578 16.19 6.04 37.06
C ALA A 578 14.77 5.77 37.61
N THR A 579 14.38 6.54 38.64
CA THR A 579 13.08 6.40 39.30
C THR A 579 11.97 7.11 38.51
N PRO A 580 10.85 6.43 38.18
CA PRO A 580 9.71 7.07 37.53
C PRO A 580 9.12 8.20 38.38
N LYS A 581 8.79 9.32 37.73
CA LYS A 581 8.08 10.44 38.34
C LYS A 581 6.60 10.10 38.55
N VAL A 582 6.01 10.51 39.68
CA VAL A 582 4.57 10.35 39.90
C VAL A 582 3.81 11.28 38.96
N VAL A 583 2.87 10.72 38.19
CA VAL A 583 2.10 11.45 37.18
C VAL A 583 0.61 11.41 37.48
N ASP A 584 0.06 12.50 38.02
CA ASP A 584 -1.39 12.67 38.21
C ASP A 584 -1.88 13.95 37.50
N LYS A 585 -3.05 13.86 36.87
CA LYS A 585 -3.73 15.00 36.23
C LYS A 585 -4.24 16.02 37.24
N SER A 586 -4.38 15.65 38.52
CA SER A 586 -4.69 16.59 39.61
C SER A 586 -3.66 17.73 39.70
N SER A 587 -2.38 17.44 39.39
CA SER A 587 -1.24 18.37 39.43
C SER A 587 -1.41 19.68 38.66
N TYR A 588 -2.28 19.72 37.63
CA TYR A 588 -2.55 20.93 36.86
C TYR A 588 -4.05 21.27 36.75
N LYS A 589 -4.96 20.34 37.04
CA LYS A 589 -6.40 20.57 36.88
C LYS A 589 -6.97 21.59 37.87
N GLY A 590 -6.40 21.69 39.08
CA GLY A 590 -6.85 22.62 40.13
C GLY A 590 -6.32 24.05 40.02
N ILE A 591 -5.33 24.31 39.16
CA ILE A 591 -4.69 25.64 39.06
C ILE A 591 -5.61 26.59 38.30
N SER A 592 -6.07 27.67 38.93
CA SER A 592 -6.95 28.68 38.32
C SER A 592 -6.23 29.55 37.28
N ASP A 593 -4.97 29.90 37.53
CA ASP A 593 -4.17 30.72 36.62
C ASP A 593 -3.81 29.99 35.31
N LYS A 594 -3.93 30.70 34.18
CA LYS A 594 -3.77 30.11 32.84
C LYS A 594 -2.31 29.84 32.49
N ALA A 595 -1.38 30.69 32.94
CA ALA A 595 0.05 30.54 32.67
C ALA A 595 0.65 29.41 33.52
N GLU A 596 0.32 29.38 34.81
CA GLU A 596 0.73 28.32 35.74
C GLU A 596 0.13 26.97 35.35
N ARG A 597 -1.16 26.91 34.99
CA ARG A 597 -1.79 25.68 34.46
C ARG A 597 -1.08 25.18 33.21
N LYS A 598 -0.63 26.09 32.33
CA LYS A 598 0.12 25.72 31.12
C LYS A 598 1.51 25.18 31.46
N ALA A 599 2.21 25.79 32.42
CA ALA A 599 3.50 25.34 32.91
C ALA A 599 3.40 23.97 33.61
N ALA A 600 2.46 23.80 34.53
CA ALA A 600 2.21 22.52 35.21
C ALA A 600 1.80 21.41 34.23
N LYS A 601 0.99 21.72 33.22
CA LYS A 601 0.65 20.77 32.14
C LYS A 601 1.84 20.41 31.26
N LYS A 602 2.80 21.33 31.07
CA LYS A 602 4.06 21.06 30.39
C LYS A 602 4.92 20.11 31.23
N ALA A 603 5.12 20.40 32.51
CA ALA A 603 5.85 19.55 33.45
C ALA A 603 5.25 18.13 33.55
N TYR A 604 3.91 18.00 33.59
CA TYR A 604 3.23 16.71 33.56
C TYR A 604 3.55 15.91 32.28
N ARG A 605 3.61 16.56 31.12
CA ARG A 605 3.98 15.89 29.85
C ARG A 605 5.44 15.47 29.82
N GLU A 606 6.32 16.31 30.35
CA GLU A 606 7.75 15.99 30.48
C GLU A 606 7.97 14.82 31.43
N ALA A 607 7.22 14.74 32.54
CA ALA A 607 7.25 13.59 33.45
C ALA A 607 6.76 12.30 32.78
N LEU A 608 5.71 12.36 31.94
CA LEU A 608 5.27 11.20 31.16
C LEU A 608 6.33 10.74 30.15
N GLN A 609 6.97 11.67 29.44
CA GLN A 609 8.05 11.37 28.50
C GLN A 609 9.26 10.78 29.23
N TYR A 610 9.60 11.32 30.40
CA TYR A 610 10.68 10.80 31.24
C TYR A 610 10.40 9.35 31.68
N ASN A 611 9.19 9.05 32.14
CA ASN A 611 8.82 7.68 32.53
C ASN A 611 8.78 6.71 31.34
N GLU A 612 8.34 7.19 30.17
CA GLU A 612 8.41 6.41 28.93
C GLU A 612 9.87 6.12 28.55
N GLU A 613 10.76 7.09 28.70
CA GLU A 613 12.19 6.94 28.43
C GLU A 613 12.84 5.89 29.33
N ILE A 614 12.48 5.85 30.61
CA ILE A 614 12.92 4.80 31.56
C ILE A 614 12.53 3.41 31.04
N GLU A 615 11.24 3.21 30.71
CA GLU A 615 10.73 1.92 30.22
C GLU A 615 11.41 1.48 28.91
N VAL A 616 11.57 2.41 27.96
CA VAL A 616 12.23 2.14 26.68
C VAL A 616 13.70 1.78 26.90
N SER A 617 14.37 2.48 27.82
CA SER A 617 15.79 2.26 28.14
C SER A 617 16.05 0.92 28.80
N LYS A 618 15.16 0.45 29.68
CA LYS A 618 15.21 -0.91 30.24
C LYS A 618 15.25 -1.98 29.14
N PHE A 619 14.42 -1.81 28.11
CA PHE A 619 14.37 -2.73 26.98
C PHE A 619 15.67 -2.76 26.17
N VAL A 620 16.36 -1.63 26.05
CA VAL A 620 17.69 -1.56 25.40
C VAL A 620 18.74 -2.27 26.25
N VAL A 621 18.73 -2.06 27.57
CA VAL A 621 19.64 -2.74 28.50
C VAL A 621 19.41 -4.26 28.52
N ASP A 622 18.16 -4.70 28.48
CA ASP A 622 17.80 -6.12 28.36
C ASP A 622 18.36 -6.72 27.06
N GLU A 623 18.32 -5.98 25.95
CA GLU A 623 18.92 -6.42 24.69
C GLU A 623 20.45 -6.52 24.76
N LEU A 624 21.13 -5.55 25.38
CA LEU A 624 22.58 -5.61 25.60
C LEU A 624 22.97 -6.82 26.45
N ASN A 625 22.13 -7.18 27.42
CA ASN A 625 22.33 -8.31 28.32
C ASN A 625 21.67 -9.61 27.83
N LYS A 626 21.11 -9.66 26.61
CA LYS A 626 20.29 -10.80 26.16
C LYS A 626 21.04 -12.13 26.21
N PHE A 627 22.34 -12.12 25.96
CA PHE A 627 23.20 -13.31 25.97
C PHE A 627 23.52 -13.79 27.39
N ASN A 628 23.38 -12.91 28.40
CA ASN A 628 23.56 -13.24 29.82
C ASN A 628 22.28 -13.79 30.46
N SER A 629 21.12 -13.64 29.81
CA SER A 629 19.86 -14.23 30.25
C SER A 629 19.87 -15.76 30.13
N GLU A 630 19.04 -16.47 30.91
CA GLU A 630 18.93 -17.93 30.83
C GLU A 630 18.55 -18.40 29.41
N LEU A 631 17.59 -17.73 28.77
CA LEU A 631 17.25 -18.01 27.37
C LEU A 631 18.43 -17.77 26.43
N GLY A 632 19.23 -16.73 26.68
CA GLY A 632 20.44 -16.42 25.92
C GLY A 632 21.49 -17.52 26.02
N LYS A 633 21.75 -18.01 27.24
CA LYS A 633 22.68 -19.12 27.49
C LYS A 633 22.23 -20.40 26.78
N HIS A 634 20.94 -20.76 26.88
CA HIS A 634 20.39 -21.92 26.16
C HIS A 634 20.53 -21.80 24.64
N LYS A 635 20.32 -20.60 24.09
CA LYS A 635 20.52 -20.35 22.65
C LYS A 635 21.98 -20.53 22.25
N LEU A 636 22.90 -19.95 23.00
CA LEU A 636 24.34 -20.07 22.75
C LEU A 636 24.80 -21.52 22.84
N GLU A 637 24.39 -22.25 23.89
CA GLU A 637 24.75 -23.66 24.05
C GLU A 637 24.26 -24.51 22.87
N ALA A 638 23.00 -24.35 22.48
CA ALA A 638 22.42 -25.12 21.38
C ALA A 638 23.04 -24.76 20.03
N TYR A 639 23.28 -23.48 19.77
CA TYR A 639 23.87 -23.03 18.50
C TYR A 639 25.37 -23.28 18.40
N ASN A 640 26.14 -23.23 19.50
CA ASN A 640 27.53 -23.66 19.53
C ASN A 640 27.66 -25.12 19.13
N LYS A 641 26.86 -26.02 19.72
CA LYS A 641 26.85 -27.45 19.32
C LYS A 641 26.58 -27.66 17.84
N ILE A 642 25.66 -26.88 17.26
CA ILE A 642 25.34 -26.94 15.83
C ILE A 642 26.49 -26.39 14.97
N PHE A 643 27.11 -25.29 15.39
CA PHE A 643 28.19 -24.66 14.66
C PHE A 643 29.47 -25.52 14.68
N GLU A 644 29.81 -26.10 15.83
CA GLU A 644 30.92 -27.05 16.01
C GLU A 644 30.72 -28.33 15.19
N ALA A 645 29.48 -28.86 15.14
CA ALA A 645 29.15 -30.01 14.30
C ALA A 645 29.21 -29.70 12.79
N GLY A 646 29.18 -28.41 12.43
CA GLY A 646 29.26 -27.94 11.04
C GLY A 646 28.13 -28.48 10.15
N LEU A 647 28.39 -28.48 8.84
CA LEU A 647 27.46 -29.05 7.85
C LEU A 647 27.34 -30.58 7.98
N GLU A 648 28.38 -31.25 8.47
CA GLU A 648 28.39 -32.71 8.70
C GLU A 648 27.37 -33.12 9.76
N GLY A 649 27.12 -32.29 10.79
CA GLY A 649 26.07 -32.52 11.77
C GLY A 649 24.68 -32.71 11.12
N ILE A 650 24.36 -31.92 10.09
CA ILE A 650 23.08 -32.02 9.38
C ILE A 650 23.03 -33.28 8.51
N LYS A 651 24.14 -33.61 7.85
CA LYS A 651 24.28 -34.81 7.00
C LYS A 651 24.17 -36.10 7.79
N ASN A 652 24.71 -36.13 9.01
CA ASN A 652 24.74 -37.31 9.87
C ASN A 652 23.47 -37.46 10.73
N THR A 653 22.65 -36.42 10.86
CA THR A 653 21.39 -36.48 11.62
C THR A 653 20.31 -37.18 10.81
N SER A 654 19.78 -38.29 11.34
CA SER A 654 18.65 -38.98 10.70
C SER A 654 17.32 -38.23 10.89
N LEU A 655 16.35 -38.46 10.00
CA LEU A 655 15.03 -37.84 10.14
C LEU A 655 14.31 -38.30 11.42
N GLU A 656 14.54 -39.53 11.87
CA GLU A 656 13.94 -40.07 13.09
C GLU A 656 14.56 -39.44 14.35
N GLU A 657 15.89 -39.24 14.35
CA GLU A 657 16.57 -38.50 15.40
C GLU A 657 16.06 -37.05 15.50
N ALA A 658 15.94 -36.35 14.37
CA ALA A 658 15.40 -34.99 14.35
C ALA A 658 13.94 -34.91 14.86
N LYS A 659 13.12 -35.93 14.58
CA LYS A 659 11.76 -36.04 15.14
C LYS A 659 11.77 -36.35 16.64
N SER A 660 12.70 -37.17 17.10
CA SER A 660 12.90 -37.47 18.53
C SER A 660 13.25 -36.20 19.31
N ASN A 661 14.18 -35.38 18.78
CA ASN A 661 14.54 -34.09 19.36
C ASN A 661 13.34 -33.14 19.47
N LEU A 662 12.43 -33.15 18.49
CA LEU A 662 11.17 -32.39 18.58
C LEU A 662 10.24 -32.90 19.69
N ALA A 663 10.17 -34.22 19.90
CA ALA A 663 9.36 -34.80 20.97
C ALA A 663 9.93 -34.42 22.35
N GLN A 664 11.25 -34.50 22.53
CA GLN A 664 11.95 -34.06 23.73
C GLN A 664 11.73 -32.57 24.00
N ALA A 665 11.90 -31.72 22.99
CA ALA A 665 11.66 -30.28 23.12
C ALA A 665 10.20 -29.98 23.51
N LYS A 666 9.22 -30.73 23.00
CA LYS A 666 7.81 -30.56 23.39
C LYS A 666 7.53 -31.00 24.83
N ALA A 667 8.31 -31.92 25.37
CA ALA A 667 8.18 -32.46 26.72
C ALA A 667 8.85 -31.59 27.80
N MET A 668 9.60 -30.56 27.42
CA MET A 668 10.20 -29.61 28.37
C MET A 668 9.15 -28.93 29.27
N PRO A 669 9.55 -28.47 30.48
CA PRO A 669 8.68 -27.72 31.39
C PRO A 669 8.01 -26.49 30.75
N LYS A 670 6.86 -26.07 31.31
CA LYS A 670 6.03 -24.95 30.80
C LYS A 670 5.27 -24.20 31.89
N ASN A 671 5.74 -24.31 33.13
CA ASN A 671 5.07 -23.81 34.32
C ASN A 671 5.32 -22.31 34.52
N THR A 672 6.53 -21.84 34.21
CA THR A 672 6.89 -20.41 34.23
C THR A 672 6.91 -19.80 32.82
N GLU A 673 6.87 -18.47 32.71
CA GLU A 673 6.96 -17.81 31.40
C GLU A 673 8.34 -18.02 30.74
N GLU A 674 9.40 -18.01 31.55
CA GLU A 674 10.77 -18.30 31.12
C GLU A 674 10.92 -19.74 30.60
N GLU A 675 10.36 -20.73 31.30
CA GLU A 675 10.31 -22.12 30.81
C GLU A 675 9.57 -22.24 29.48
N LYS A 676 8.47 -21.50 29.30
CA LYS A 676 7.73 -21.48 28.02
C LYS A 676 8.57 -20.89 26.89
N GLU A 677 9.35 -19.84 27.14
CA GLU A 677 10.22 -19.23 26.13
C GLU A 677 11.36 -20.17 25.71
N ILE A 678 12.01 -20.82 26.67
CA ILE A 678 13.07 -21.82 26.43
C ILE A 678 12.49 -23.02 25.65
N ARG A 679 11.38 -23.58 26.11
CA ARG A 679 10.68 -24.67 25.42
C ARG A 679 10.32 -24.28 23.99
N LYS A 680 9.81 -23.06 23.79
CA LYS A 680 9.45 -22.56 22.46
C LYS A 680 10.67 -22.50 21.54
N PHE A 681 11.81 -22.01 22.04
CA PHE A 681 13.07 -21.97 21.30
C PHE A 681 13.49 -23.37 20.81
N TYR A 682 13.60 -24.36 21.71
CA TYR A 682 14.01 -25.72 21.31
C TYR A 682 13.01 -26.39 20.35
N VAL A 683 11.71 -26.14 20.52
CA VAL A 683 10.68 -26.65 19.59
C VAL A 683 10.85 -26.03 18.20
N GLU A 684 11.17 -24.74 18.10
CA GLU A 684 11.43 -24.07 16.82
C GLU A 684 12.75 -24.56 16.18
N LEU A 685 13.80 -24.71 16.97
CA LEU A 685 15.09 -25.24 16.52
C LEU A 685 14.94 -26.66 15.96
N ALA A 686 14.27 -27.56 16.70
CA ALA A 686 14.04 -28.93 16.25
C ALA A 686 13.19 -28.99 14.96
N LYS A 687 12.19 -28.13 14.81
CA LYS A 687 11.43 -28.01 13.55
C LYS A 687 12.29 -27.52 12.39
N SER A 688 13.23 -26.60 12.67
CA SER A 688 14.21 -26.12 11.69
C SER A 688 15.13 -27.26 11.25
N GLN A 689 15.68 -28.03 12.20
CA GLN A 689 16.50 -29.21 11.93
C GLN A 689 15.77 -30.27 11.09
N ILE A 690 14.52 -30.61 11.41
CA ILE A 690 13.71 -31.52 10.58
C ILE A 690 13.56 -30.99 9.15
N SER A 691 13.32 -29.68 9.00
CA SER A 691 13.16 -29.05 7.70
C SER A 691 14.47 -29.06 6.91
N ALA A 692 15.59 -28.85 7.59
CA ALA A 692 16.95 -28.89 7.05
C ALA A 692 17.33 -30.29 6.56
N VAL A 693 17.16 -31.33 7.39
CA VAL A 693 17.41 -32.73 7.02
C VAL A 693 16.57 -33.16 5.82
N LYS A 694 15.28 -32.78 5.78
CA LYS A 694 14.43 -33.04 4.59
C LYS A 694 14.92 -32.31 3.35
N ALA A 695 15.40 -31.08 3.48
CA ALA A 695 15.94 -30.32 2.35
C ALA A 695 17.29 -30.89 1.88
N TYR A 696 18.16 -31.28 2.81
CA TYR A 696 19.42 -31.96 2.53
C TYR A 696 19.18 -33.25 1.74
N ASN A 697 18.31 -34.15 2.22
CA ASN A 697 17.98 -35.40 1.53
C ASN A 697 17.38 -35.16 0.13
N LYS A 698 16.66 -34.05 -0.06
CA LYS A 698 16.03 -33.72 -1.34
C LYS A 698 17.03 -33.15 -2.36
N TYR A 699 17.94 -32.26 -1.95
CA TYR A 699 18.75 -31.46 -2.86
C TYR A 699 20.22 -31.90 -2.93
N PHE A 700 20.75 -32.50 -1.86
CA PHE A 700 22.18 -32.78 -1.71
C PHE A 700 22.49 -34.26 -1.50
N GLY A 701 21.68 -34.99 -0.74
CA GLY A 701 21.89 -36.38 -0.29
C GLY A 701 22.86 -37.24 -1.13
N SER A 702 22.51 -37.52 -2.39
CA SER A 702 23.39 -38.21 -3.36
C SER A 702 23.58 -37.45 -4.68
N VAL A 703 23.14 -36.19 -4.73
CA VAL A 703 22.91 -35.46 -5.99
C VAL A 703 23.89 -34.30 -6.17
N ASN A 704 24.21 -33.56 -5.10
CA ASN A 704 25.02 -32.34 -5.19
C ASN A 704 25.92 -32.22 -3.95
N GLU A 705 27.08 -31.56 -4.12
CA GLU A 705 28.00 -31.26 -3.03
C GLU A 705 27.38 -30.26 -2.03
N PHE A 706 27.38 -30.60 -0.74
CA PHE A 706 26.82 -29.76 0.32
C PHE A 706 27.91 -28.87 0.94
N LYS A 707 28.20 -27.74 0.29
CA LYS A 707 29.18 -26.74 0.74
C LYS A 707 28.66 -25.32 0.63
N GLU A 708 29.25 -24.40 1.40
CA GLU A 708 28.97 -22.97 1.32
C GLU A 708 29.40 -22.44 -0.06
N LEU A 709 28.52 -21.67 -0.71
CA LEU A 709 28.70 -21.18 -2.07
C LEU A 709 29.12 -19.71 -2.04
N GLY A 710 30.18 -19.35 -2.77
CA GLY A 710 30.60 -17.96 -2.98
C GLY A 710 29.70 -17.23 -3.99
N PHE A 711 29.68 -15.89 -3.92
CA PHE A 711 28.82 -15.05 -4.79
C PHE A 711 29.47 -14.65 -6.13
N GLU A 712 30.75 -14.94 -6.33
CA GLU A 712 31.54 -14.50 -7.50
C GLU A 712 30.88 -14.92 -8.83
N THR A 713 30.42 -16.16 -8.93
CA THR A 713 29.77 -16.69 -10.15
C THR A 713 28.47 -15.95 -10.46
N ILE A 714 27.69 -15.59 -9.43
CA ILE A 714 26.46 -14.81 -9.59
C ILE A 714 26.78 -13.39 -10.06
N GLU A 715 27.80 -12.76 -9.47
CA GLU A 715 28.24 -11.43 -9.87
C GLU A 715 28.72 -11.38 -11.32
N GLN A 716 29.47 -12.39 -11.77
CA GLN A 716 29.90 -12.51 -13.15
C GLN A 716 28.71 -12.58 -14.12
N TYR A 717 27.70 -13.40 -13.82
CA TYR A 717 26.49 -13.46 -14.65
C TYR A 717 25.73 -12.14 -14.66
N PHE A 718 25.63 -11.45 -13.52
CA PHE A 718 24.98 -10.15 -13.44
C PHE A 718 25.72 -9.07 -14.23
N ASN A 719 27.05 -9.05 -14.21
CA ASN A 719 27.85 -8.10 -14.98
C ASN A 719 27.71 -8.37 -16.48
N LYS A 720 27.75 -9.64 -16.89
CA LYS A 720 27.52 -10.02 -18.29
C LYS A 720 26.12 -9.68 -18.78
N GLU A 721 25.10 -9.83 -17.93
CA GLU A 721 23.72 -9.42 -18.26
C GLU A 721 23.64 -7.91 -18.54
N ASP A 722 24.26 -7.10 -17.68
CA ASP A 722 24.27 -5.65 -17.83
C ASP A 722 24.96 -5.22 -19.14
N GLU A 723 26.13 -5.79 -19.45
CA GLU A 723 26.85 -5.52 -20.70
C GLU A 723 26.00 -5.81 -21.95
N LEU A 724 25.26 -6.92 -21.95
CA LEU A 724 24.36 -7.28 -23.04
C LEU A 724 23.19 -6.31 -23.17
N ASP A 725 22.61 -5.88 -22.04
CA ASP A 725 21.55 -4.87 -22.02
C ASP A 725 22.04 -3.51 -22.54
N GLU A 726 23.29 -3.15 -22.28
CA GLU A 726 23.91 -1.93 -22.83
C GLU A 726 24.00 -1.98 -24.35
N LYS A 727 24.56 -3.06 -24.89
CA LYS A 727 24.73 -3.27 -26.33
C LYS A 727 23.38 -3.30 -27.05
N ILE A 728 22.38 -4.00 -26.51
CA ILE A 728 21.03 -4.05 -27.08
C ILE A 728 20.40 -2.65 -27.12
N ALA A 729 20.55 -1.86 -26.05
CA ALA A 729 20.00 -0.51 -25.99
C ALA A 729 20.65 0.44 -27.01
N GLU A 730 21.96 0.31 -27.22
CA GLU A 730 22.69 1.07 -28.23
C GLU A 730 22.26 0.71 -29.65
N LEU A 731 22.21 -0.59 -29.98
CA LEU A 731 21.71 -1.06 -31.28
C LEU A 731 20.26 -0.66 -31.53
N ALA A 732 19.41 -0.62 -30.50
CA ALA A 732 18.03 -0.17 -30.62
C ALA A 732 17.93 1.33 -30.96
N LYS A 733 18.81 2.17 -30.40
CA LYS A 733 18.92 3.60 -30.78
C LYS A 733 19.37 3.74 -32.23
N LEU A 734 20.42 3.00 -32.62
CA LEU A 734 20.91 2.98 -34.01
C LEU A 734 19.81 2.51 -34.98
N SER A 735 19.03 1.50 -34.59
CA SER A 735 17.90 1.01 -35.39
C SER A 735 16.80 2.06 -35.55
N HIS A 736 16.55 2.87 -34.51
CA HIS A 736 15.62 3.99 -34.62
C HIS A 736 16.13 5.08 -35.57
N ILE A 737 17.44 5.39 -35.52
CA ILE A 737 18.07 6.35 -36.44
C ILE A 737 17.99 5.84 -37.88
N ALA A 738 18.41 4.60 -38.14
CA ALA A 738 18.32 3.97 -39.46
C ALA A 738 16.88 3.94 -40.01
N LYS A 739 15.88 3.73 -39.13
CA LYS A 739 14.46 3.79 -39.50
C LYS A 739 13.99 5.20 -39.87
N LYS A 740 14.53 6.23 -39.22
CA LYS A 740 14.29 7.64 -39.57
C LYS A 740 14.94 7.99 -40.92
N ASP A 741 16.09 7.40 -41.19
CA ASP A 741 16.86 7.58 -42.42
C ASP A 741 16.37 6.68 -43.58
N LYS A 742 15.31 5.88 -43.33
CA LYS A 742 14.68 4.94 -44.28
C LYS A 742 15.62 3.84 -44.80
N ASP A 743 16.70 3.54 -44.09
CA ASP A 743 17.62 2.44 -44.43
C ASP A 743 17.06 1.08 -43.97
N SER A 744 16.35 0.39 -44.87
CA SER A 744 15.72 -0.90 -44.56
C SER A 744 16.73 -2.03 -44.33
N SER A 745 17.88 -2.00 -45.00
CA SER A 745 18.96 -2.98 -44.86
C SER A 745 19.58 -2.92 -43.48
N GLU A 746 19.94 -1.72 -43.02
CA GLU A 746 20.57 -1.51 -41.73
C GLU A 746 19.60 -1.78 -40.58
N VAL A 747 18.31 -1.44 -40.74
CA VAL A 747 17.28 -1.82 -39.78
C VAL A 747 17.15 -3.35 -39.65
N LYS A 748 17.24 -4.11 -40.74
CA LYS A 748 17.21 -5.58 -40.68
C LYS A 748 18.46 -6.15 -40.02
N ARG A 749 19.65 -5.62 -40.34
CA ARG A 749 20.93 -6.03 -39.73
C ARG A 749 20.91 -5.80 -38.21
N LEU A 750 20.58 -4.58 -37.79
CA LEU A 750 20.51 -4.20 -36.38
C LEU A 750 19.45 -5.01 -35.61
N LYS A 751 18.30 -5.31 -36.22
CA LYS A 751 17.29 -6.19 -35.61
C LYS A 751 17.79 -7.63 -35.42
N ALA A 752 18.51 -8.18 -36.40
CA ALA A 752 19.09 -9.51 -36.29
C ALA A 752 20.14 -9.58 -35.16
N GLU A 753 20.97 -8.53 -35.06
CA GLU A 753 21.98 -8.40 -34.00
C GLU A 753 21.36 -8.25 -32.61
N ILE A 754 20.32 -7.42 -32.48
CA ILE A 754 19.51 -7.28 -31.26
C ILE A 754 18.89 -8.63 -30.86
N ASN A 755 18.36 -9.41 -31.82
CA ASN A 755 17.78 -10.72 -31.54
C ASN A 755 18.85 -11.70 -31.03
N LYS A 756 20.04 -11.74 -31.64
CA LYS A 756 21.15 -12.59 -31.20
C LYS A 756 21.58 -12.27 -29.77
N LEU A 757 21.82 -10.99 -29.47
CA LEU A 757 22.19 -10.56 -28.11
C LEU A 757 21.06 -10.79 -27.10
N SER A 758 19.79 -10.69 -27.55
CA SER A 758 18.63 -10.97 -26.69
C SER A 758 18.53 -12.45 -26.29
N GLU A 759 18.87 -13.38 -27.19
CA GLU A 759 18.96 -14.81 -26.87
C GLU A 759 20.18 -15.12 -25.97
N GLU A 760 21.35 -14.51 -26.21
CA GLU A 760 22.49 -14.65 -25.30
C GLU A 760 22.14 -14.16 -23.88
N ARG A 761 21.47 -13.00 -23.78
CA ARG A 761 20.99 -12.47 -22.50
C ARG A 761 20.02 -13.44 -21.81
N LYS A 762 19.16 -14.12 -22.57
CA LYS A 762 18.20 -15.09 -22.04
C LYS A 762 18.91 -16.32 -21.46
N GLU A 763 19.96 -16.80 -22.09
CA GLU A 763 20.79 -17.89 -21.56
C GLU A 763 21.56 -17.46 -20.31
N VAL A 764 22.17 -16.27 -20.30
CA VAL A 764 22.84 -15.73 -19.10
C VAL A 764 21.86 -15.60 -17.93
N ARG A 765 20.63 -15.12 -18.17
CA ARG A 765 19.57 -15.08 -17.15
C ARG A 765 19.19 -16.45 -16.61
N LYS A 766 19.17 -17.47 -17.47
CA LYS A 766 18.88 -18.85 -17.07
C LYS A 766 19.99 -19.40 -16.16
N LEU A 767 21.25 -19.15 -16.50
CA LEU A 767 22.40 -19.53 -15.67
C LEU A 767 22.41 -18.81 -14.32
N SER A 768 22.19 -17.49 -14.34
CA SER A 768 22.06 -16.68 -13.13
C SER A 768 20.97 -17.21 -12.20
N LYS A 769 19.78 -17.51 -12.74
CA LYS A 769 18.69 -18.10 -11.96
C LYS A 769 19.04 -19.46 -11.38
N ALA A 770 19.66 -20.33 -12.18
CA ALA A 770 20.08 -21.66 -11.71
C ALA A 770 21.09 -21.55 -10.55
N GLU A 771 22.01 -20.59 -10.61
CA GLU A 771 22.97 -20.35 -9.53
C GLU A 771 22.27 -19.81 -8.28
N MET A 772 21.37 -18.83 -8.42
CA MET A 772 20.55 -18.35 -7.29
C MET A 772 19.73 -19.46 -6.63
N ASP A 773 19.17 -20.38 -7.43
CA ASP A 773 18.43 -21.54 -6.93
C ASP A 773 19.33 -22.47 -6.10
N LYS A 774 20.63 -22.61 -6.44
CA LYS A 774 21.59 -23.38 -5.62
C LYS A 774 21.82 -22.73 -4.26
N HIS A 775 22.05 -21.41 -4.21
CA HIS A 775 22.19 -20.68 -2.94
C HIS A 775 20.93 -20.81 -2.07
N ALA A 776 19.74 -20.70 -2.67
CA ALA A 776 18.49 -20.88 -1.96
C ALA A 776 18.31 -22.31 -1.42
N GLN A 777 18.73 -23.32 -2.19
CA GLN A 777 18.72 -24.73 -1.76
C GLN A 777 19.70 -24.97 -0.60
N PHE A 778 20.92 -24.46 -0.70
CA PHE A 778 21.94 -24.54 0.35
C PHE A 778 21.44 -23.90 1.64
N ASN A 779 21.01 -22.64 1.61
CA ASN A 779 20.51 -21.93 2.79
C ASN A 779 19.36 -22.66 3.47
N ARG A 780 18.54 -23.41 2.71
CA ARG A 780 17.44 -24.20 3.28
C ARG A 780 17.93 -25.47 3.96
N ALA A 781 18.88 -26.18 3.33
CA ALA A 781 19.46 -27.39 3.88
C ALA A 781 20.40 -27.10 5.06
N ALA A 782 21.06 -25.94 5.06
CA ALA A 782 22.00 -25.49 6.09
C ALA A 782 21.37 -24.54 7.11
N LYS A 783 20.05 -24.32 7.10
CA LYS A 783 19.40 -23.26 7.91
C LYS A 783 19.81 -23.24 9.39
N PRO A 784 19.79 -24.36 10.15
CA PRO A 784 20.22 -24.35 11.54
C PRO A 784 21.68 -23.90 11.72
N TYR A 785 22.56 -24.28 10.79
CA TYR A 785 23.97 -23.89 10.80
C TYR A 785 24.15 -22.40 10.46
N VAL A 786 23.43 -21.89 9.45
CA VAL A 786 23.45 -20.46 9.08
C VAL A 786 22.89 -19.60 10.22
N ASP A 787 21.78 -20.01 10.84
CA ASP A 787 21.19 -19.34 12.00
C ASP A 787 22.17 -19.36 13.19
N ALA A 788 22.88 -20.47 13.41
CA ALA A 788 23.91 -20.59 14.44
C ALA A 788 25.07 -19.61 14.19
N LYS A 789 25.66 -19.63 12.99
CA LYS A 789 26.74 -18.74 12.57
C LYS A 789 26.37 -17.27 12.79
N LYS A 790 25.14 -16.89 12.40
CA LYS A 790 24.62 -15.52 12.57
C LYS A 790 24.49 -15.13 14.04
N LEU A 791 23.97 -16.01 14.88
CA LEU A 791 23.79 -15.71 16.30
C LEU A 791 25.12 -15.63 17.06
N LEU A 792 26.08 -16.49 16.72
CA LEU A 792 27.43 -16.47 17.32
C LEU A 792 28.21 -15.23 16.89
N ALA A 793 28.18 -14.87 15.60
CA ALA A 793 28.75 -13.59 15.14
C ALA A 793 28.08 -12.39 15.83
N GLN A 794 26.77 -12.43 16.04
CA GLN A 794 26.08 -11.40 16.80
C GLN A 794 26.56 -11.34 18.27
N GLN A 795 26.82 -12.48 18.92
CA GLN A 795 27.33 -12.51 20.28
C GLN A 795 28.76 -11.97 20.38
N GLU A 796 29.61 -12.32 19.41
CA GLU A 796 30.97 -11.76 19.27
C GLU A 796 30.92 -10.25 19.09
N ASN A 797 30.13 -9.74 18.14
CA ASN A 797 29.98 -8.29 17.93
C ASN A 797 29.53 -7.54 19.18
N PHE A 798 28.58 -8.11 19.95
CA PHE A 798 28.11 -7.51 21.21
C PHE A 798 29.20 -7.48 22.29
N SER A 799 30.18 -8.38 22.24
CA SER A 799 31.30 -8.43 23.18
C SER A 799 32.32 -7.31 22.97
N HIS A 800 32.40 -6.75 21.76
CA HIS A 800 33.29 -5.62 21.42
C HIS A 800 32.72 -4.25 21.80
N PHE A 801 31.68 -4.17 22.64
CA PHE A 801 31.10 -2.89 23.05
C PHE A 801 32.13 -1.93 23.65
N ASP A 802 33.03 -2.42 24.51
CA ASP A 802 34.05 -1.58 25.16
C ASP A 802 35.09 -1.06 24.15
N GLU A 803 35.42 -1.83 23.12
CA GLU A 803 36.29 -1.40 22.02
C GLU A 803 35.64 -0.29 21.19
N ILE A 804 34.35 -0.43 20.87
CA ILE A 804 33.57 0.60 20.17
C ILE A 804 33.49 1.86 21.03
N ALA A 805 33.27 1.72 22.34
CA ALA A 805 33.19 2.83 23.28
C ALA A 805 34.52 3.60 23.38
N ALA A 806 35.67 2.92 23.26
CA ALA A 806 36.98 3.56 23.28
C ALA A 806 37.20 4.52 22.08
N GLN A 807 36.50 4.30 20.96
CA GLN A 807 36.59 5.16 19.77
C GLN A 807 35.68 6.40 19.84
N TYR A 808 34.82 6.50 20.85
CA TYR A 808 33.75 7.50 20.93
C TYR A 808 34.24 8.96 20.84
N GLU A 809 35.26 9.34 21.63
CA GLU A 809 35.75 10.72 21.65
C GLU A 809 36.37 11.13 20.30
N THR A 810 37.12 10.22 19.67
CA THR A 810 37.69 10.42 18.34
C THR A 810 36.59 10.54 17.28
N ALA A 811 35.62 9.62 17.29
CA ALA A 811 34.48 9.64 16.38
C ALA A 811 33.65 10.93 16.53
N LYS A 812 33.43 11.38 17.76
CA LYS A 812 32.71 12.63 18.06
C LYS A 812 33.43 13.86 17.51
N ALA A 813 34.75 13.92 17.66
CA ALA A 813 35.56 14.99 17.08
C ALA A 813 35.49 14.98 15.55
N ASN A 814 35.58 13.81 14.91
CA ASN A 814 35.48 13.65 13.46
C ASN A 814 34.10 14.05 12.94
N VAL A 815 33.02 13.66 13.61
CA VAL A 815 31.64 14.06 13.25
C VAL A 815 31.48 15.57 13.36
N ALA A 816 31.94 16.19 14.45
CA ALA A 816 31.85 17.63 14.62
C ALA A 816 32.66 18.38 13.56
N LEU A 817 33.84 17.87 13.19
CA LEU A 817 34.65 18.42 12.11
C LEU A 817 33.95 18.28 10.75
N ALA A 818 33.40 17.11 10.45
CA ALA A 818 32.67 16.85 9.22
C ALA A 818 31.43 17.74 9.10
N GLU A 819 30.64 17.88 10.18
CA GLU A 819 29.47 18.77 10.20
C GLU A 819 29.86 20.24 10.02
N LYS A 820 30.99 20.67 10.62
CA LYS A 820 31.52 22.02 10.43
C LYS A 820 32.00 22.24 9.00
N GLN A 821 32.76 21.32 8.42
CA GLN A 821 33.21 21.38 7.04
C GLN A 821 32.02 21.38 6.08
N GLU A 822 31.02 20.53 6.30
CA GLU A 822 29.79 20.52 5.51
C GLU A 822 29.03 21.85 5.61
N ALA A 823 28.94 22.44 6.80
CA ALA A 823 28.28 23.73 7.01
C ALA A 823 29.04 24.88 6.34
N GLU A 824 30.37 24.87 6.40
CA GLU A 824 31.23 25.85 5.73
C GLU A 824 31.17 25.73 4.21
N GLU A 825 31.22 24.51 3.66
CA GLU A 825 31.03 24.25 2.22
C GLU A 825 29.64 24.66 1.75
N GLU A 826 28.59 24.40 2.55
CA GLU A 826 27.23 24.83 2.23
C GLU A 826 27.07 26.35 2.28
N ALA A 827 27.67 27.01 3.28
CA ALA A 827 27.70 28.45 3.37
C ALA A 827 28.44 29.09 2.18
N LYS A 828 29.59 28.52 1.79
CA LYS A 828 30.37 28.96 0.62
C LYS A 828 29.59 28.77 -0.67
N ARG A 829 28.98 27.60 -0.87
CA ARG A 829 28.13 27.33 -2.04
C ARG A 829 26.90 28.26 -2.08
N LEU A 830 26.25 28.51 -0.93
CA LEU A 830 25.14 29.46 -0.82
C LEU A 830 25.56 30.90 -1.16
N ALA A 831 26.82 31.28 -0.88
CA ALA A 831 27.38 32.57 -1.25
C ALA A 831 27.66 32.66 -2.76
N GLU A 832 28.37 31.68 -3.34
CA GLU A 832 28.68 31.60 -4.78
C GLU A 832 27.40 31.57 -5.64
N GLU A 833 26.37 30.84 -5.20
CA GLU A 833 25.09 30.74 -5.92
C GLU A 833 24.24 32.02 -5.81
N LYS A 834 24.33 32.76 -4.69
CA LYS A 834 23.73 34.10 -4.56
C LYS A 834 24.41 35.08 -5.51
N GLU A 835 25.73 35.07 -5.59
CA GLU A 835 26.48 35.90 -6.52
C GLU A 835 26.13 35.59 -7.98
N GLU A 836 26.02 34.30 -8.38
CA GLU A 836 25.61 33.94 -9.75
C GLU A 836 24.17 34.41 -10.04
N LEU A 837 23.26 34.30 -9.08
CA LEU A 837 21.88 34.76 -9.22
C LEU A 837 21.81 36.29 -9.40
N GLU A 838 22.59 37.04 -8.63
CA GLU A 838 22.71 38.49 -8.77
C GLU A 838 23.32 38.87 -10.12
N ARG A 839 24.35 38.15 -10.58
CA ARG A 839 24.94 38.33 -11.91
C ARG A 839 23.90 38.10 -13.02
N ARG A 840 23.10 37.03 -12.94
CA ARG A 840 22.03 36.75 -13.91
C ARG A 840 20.89 37.77 -13.87
N LYS A 841 20.57 38.32 -12.69
CA LYS A 841 19.60 39.41 -12.55
C LYS A 841 20.14 40.70 -13.20
N ALA A 842 21.42 41.01 -12.99
CA ALA A 842 22.10 42.14 -13.62
C ALA A 842 22.18 41.98 -15.15
N GLU A 843 22.55 40.80 -15.66
CA GLU A 843 22.55 40.50 -17.10
C GLU A 843 21.15 40.62 -17.74
N LYS A 844 20.10 40.15 -17.04
CA LYS A 844 18.71 40.31 -17.51
C LYS A 844 18.24 41.77 -17.46
N ALA A 845 18.66 42.53 -16.46
CA ALA A 845 18.36 43.96 -16.37
C ALA A 845 19.07 44.75 -17.48
N ALA A 846 20.34 44.45 -17.75
CA ALA A 846 21.11 45.02 -18.85
C ALA A 846 20.53 44.66 -20.23
N LYS A 847 20.08 43.41 -20.43
CA LYS A 847 19.36 42.98 -21.66
C LYS A 847 17.99 43.65 -21.83
N LYS A 848 17.34 44.07 -20.74
CA LYS A 848 16.10 44.87 -20.79
C LYS A 848 16.38 46.34 -21.08
N ALA A 849 17.47 46.88 -20.54
CA ALA A 849 17.89 48.26 -20.77
C ALA A 849 18.37 48.48 -22.20
N SER A 850 19.04 47.50 -22.83
CA SER A 850 19.47 47.54 -24.24
C SER A 850 18.36 47.28 -25.27
N LYS A 851 17.14 46.96 -24.81
CA LYS A 851 15.94 46.80 -25.64
C LYS A 851 14.98 47.98 -25.56
N LYS A 852 15.29 48.99 -24.74
CA LYS A 852 14.69 50.32 -24.76
C LYS A 852 15.65 51.24 -25.49
#